data_AF-A0A346N620-F1
#
_entry.id   AF-A0A346N620-F1
#
_cell.length_a   1.000
_cell.length_b   1.000
_cell.length_c   1.000
_cell.angle_alpha   90.00
_cell.angle_beta   90.00
_cell.angle_gamma   90.00
#
_symmetry.space_group_name_H-M   'P 1'
#
loop_
_entity.id
_entity.type
_entity.pdbx_description
1 polymer ?
#
loop_
_entity_poly.entity_id
_entity_poly.type
_entity_poly.pdbx_seq_one_letter_code
_entity_poly.pdbx_strand_id
1 'polypeptide(L)'
;MSAIGSWKARMSTPVGPQDMVLHIDTLDSAFTGRIESPMGNHSIAGTASAGTLHWQMKAAKPMPITVSFAVRFEEDRLSGSAKLGFLGKSTITGERLAAGTPVPAVPADEPEAPEPVTGDSVDPRYNQPYVDVNELRSEPVPHRYVHGGFTGTDARFSFYFPAKEQYQGRFFHNTYPMALSEDIGPFPIAFDVAIGNLAFTIDSGAYYVQTNLGGNDRAGGMADPAIAAYRVNAAAAKYSRVVAAELYGEHRSYGYLFGGSGGSYQVVGSAENTQGVWDGFVPFVMATPNAIPSMFTVRMHALRVLRQRDRFPAIMDAINPGGSGDLYAELNEEESAALREATRMGYPPRGWWNHESLDSGYFAQVAPIMPMLDPAYVEDFWSQPGYLGSDPASAIRAARFQFDTSVTRVIEGFPRQVELADVPGHDFADSHLVMTSGAAAGKSIPIATISGNTIGFAYAADQSTANGIRAGDRVRIDNAWGLALQTYQRHQLPTPDLYGWNQYRKPDGAPLYPQRDMLIGPIAAAGTAATLASGRFSGKMILLECLMDIDALAWQADWYRSRVQEAQGAGFEDHFALWFIDHAQHDNPQTPAAHAHTVSFEGALQQALRDLSAWVEKGVKPTSTQYQVVDTQVIVPADAHERQGIQPVVLLQANGGERAEVAAGEPVRFSARVEVPAGAGRVVAAEWDFEGLGSYPQAAQIDAPQSRVQLSATHAYAKPGTYFAVLRVASQRQGDAQTPFGRVQNIGRVRVVVR
;
A
#
# COMPACT_ATOMS: atom_id res chain seq x y z
N MET A 1 -21.90 -23.43 -44.95
CA MET A 1 -22.06 -21.97 -44.76
C MET A 1 -21.09 -21.55 -43.68
N SER A 2 -20.35 -20.46 -43.90
CA SER A 2 -19.02 -20.27 -43.34
C SER A 2 -19.05 -19.55 -41.98
N ALA A 3 -18.39 -20.12 -40.97
CA ALA A 3 -18.12 -19.44 -39.70
C ALA A 3 -17.11 -18.28 -39.88
N ILE A 4 -16.42 -18.18 -41.03
CA ILE A 4 -15.49 -17.07 -41.36
C ILE A 4 -16.23 -15.74 -41.25
N GLY A 5 -15.58 -14.77 -40.63
CA GLY A 5 -16.10 -13.43 -40.36
C GLY A 5 -16.02 -13.04 -38.89
N SER A 6 -16.50 -11.84 -38.59
CA SER A 6 -16.49 -11.27 -37.25
C SER A 6 -17.85 -11.46 -36.56
N TRP A 7 -17.83 -11.75 -35.27
CA TRP A 7 -19.02 -12.07 -34.48
C TRP A 7 -18.95 -11.38 -33.14
N LYS A 8 -20.04 -10.72 -32.74
CA LYS A 8 -20.20 -10.22 -31.38
C LYS A 8 -20.76 -11.33 -30.53
N ALA A 9 -20.03 -11.74 -29.50
CA ALA A 9 -20.43 -12.80 -28.58
C ALA A 9 -20.50 -12.29 -27.14
N ARG A 10 -21.33 -12.96 -26.35
CA ARG A 10 -21.47 -12.75 -24.92
C ARG A 10 -21.36 -14.11 -24.23
N MET A 11 -20.47 -14.20 -23.25
CA MET A 11 -20.26 -15.40 -22.44
C MET A 11 -20.70 -15.15 -21.00
N SER A 12 -21.45 -16.08 -20.41
CA SER A 12 -21.76 -16.04 -18.97
C SER A 12 -20.55 -16.48 -18.16
N THR A 13 -20.13 -15.74 -17.14
CA THR A 13 -19.03 -16.16 -16.24
C THR A 13 -19.39 -15.91 -14.78
N PRO A 14 -18.72 -16.56 -13.81
CA PRO A 14 -18.92 -16.31 -12.38
C PRO A 14 -18.67 -14.84 -11.96
N VAL A 15 -17.84 -14.11 -12.71
CA VAL A 15 -17.53 -12.69 -12.49
C VAL A 15 -18.42 -11.75 -13.33
N GLY A 16 -19.49 -12.27 -13.94
CA GLY A 16 -20.47 -11.53 -14.74
C GLY A 16 -20.42 -11.83 -16.25
N PRO A 17 -21.41 -11.37 -17.04
CA PRO A 17 -21.41 -11.53 -18.49
C PRO A 17 -20.24 -10.78 -19.12
N GLN A 18 -19.51 -11.45 -20.02
CA GLN A 18 -18.36 -10.90 -20.72
C GLN A 18 -18.71 -10.76 -22.21
N ASP A 19 -18.64 -9.54 -22.73
CA ASP A 19 -18.76 -9.27 -24.17
C ASP A 19 -17.41 -9.50 -24.84
N MET A 20 -17.41 -10.09 -26.03
CA MET A 20 -16.22 -10.39 -26.81
C MET A 20 -16.53 -10.32 -28.31
N VAL A 21 -15.50 -10.13 -29.13
CA VAL A 21 -15.60 -10.20 -30.58
C VAL A 21 -14.74 -11.36 -31.07
N LEU A 22 -15.35 -12.32 -31.75
CA LEU A 22 -14.67 -13.45 -32.37
C LEU A 22 -14.46 -13.15 -33.85
N HIS A 23 -13.23 -13.21 -34.33
CA HIS A 23 -12.89 -13.14 -35.74
C HIS A 23 -12.41 -14.52 -36.18
N ILE A 24 -13.13 -15.14 -37.11
CA ILE A 24 -12.73 -16.43 -37.69
C ILE A 24 -12.14 -16.13 -39.07
N ASP A 25 -10.85 -16.40 -39.24
CA ASP A 25 -10.07 -15.99 -40.41
C ASP A 25 -9.99 -17.11 -41.46
N THR A 26 -9.79 -18.36 -41.01
CA THR A 26 -9.74 -19.54 -41.86
C THR A 26 -10.64 -20.63 -41.31
N LEU A 27 -11.25 -21.45 -42.18
CA LEU A 27 -12.15 -22.51 -41.76
C LEU A 27 -12.19 -23.65 -42.78
N ASP A 28 -11.53 -24.76 -42.45
CA ASP A 28 -11.61 -26.05 -43.14
C ASP A 28 -11.93 -27.16 -42.12
N SER A 29 -11.07 -28.18 -41.99
CA SER A 29 -11.12 -29.17 -40.88
C SER A 29 -10.48 -28.63 -39.59
N ALA A 30 -9.65 -27.59 -39.72
CA ALA A 30 -9.14 -26.76 -38.65
C ALA A 30 -9.53 -25.30 -38.93
N PHE A 31 -9.50 -24.45 -37.91
CA PHE A 31 -9.77 -23.03 -38.03
C PHE A 31 -8.70 -22.23 -37.30
N THR A 32 -8.46 -21.02 -37.80
CA THR A 32 -7.71 -19.98 -37.10
C THR A 32 -8.56 -18.73 -36.98
N GLY A 33 -8.29 -17.94 -35.96
CA GLY A 33 -8.99 -16.71 -35.71
C GLY A 33 -8.36 -15.94 -34.57
N ARG A 34 -9.09 -14.96 -34.07
CA ARG A 34 -8.76 -14.23 -32.85
C ARG A 34 -10.01 -13.90 -32.05
N ILE A 35 -9.83 -13.71 -30.75
CA ILE A 35 -10.85 -13.20 -29.84
C ILE A 35 -10.38 -11.87 -29.27
N GLU A 36 -11.25 -10.87 -29.30
CA GLU A 36 -11.07 -9.58 -28.64
C GLU A 36 -12.01 -9.54 -27.43
N SER A 37 -11.50 -9.26 -26.24
CA SER A 37 -12.34 -9.28 -25.03
C SER A 37 -11.78 -8.34 -23.96
N PRO A 38 -12.59 -7.94 -22.94
CA PRO A 38 -12.12 -7.27 -21.73
C PRO A 38 -11.04 -8.05 -20.97
N MET A 39 -10.82 -9.31 -21.33
CA MET A 39 -9.83 -10.21 -20.75
C MET A 39 -8.52 -10.27 -21.56
N GLY A 40 -8.41 -9.53 -22.66
CA GLY A 40 -7.27 -9.55 -23.58
C GLY A 40 -7.63 -10.04 -24.99
N ASN A 41 -6.73 -9.75 -25.94
CA ASN A 41 -6.83 -10.23 -27.31
C ASN A 41 -5.97 -11.49 -27.47
N HIS A 42 -6.55 -12.57 -27.99
CA HIS A 42 -5.85 -13.84 -28.16
C HIS A 42 -6.05 -14.39 -29.57
N SER A 43 -4.99 -14.93 -30.17
CA SER A 43 -5.12 -15.82 -31.31
C SER A 43 -5.81 -17.11 -30.85
N ILE A 44 -6.72 -17.63 -31.66
CA ILE A 44 -7.42 -18.89 -31.41
C ILE A 44 -7.22 -19.82 -32.59
N ALA A 45 -6.94 -21.09 -32.30
CA ALA A 45 -6.85 -22.14 -33.30
C ALA A 45 -7.51 -23.41 -32.75
N GLY A 46 -8.14 -24.17 -33.64
CA GLY A 46 -8.88 -25.36 -33.22
C GLY A 46 -9.40 -26.19 -34.37
N THR A 47 -10.25 -27.16 -34.05
CA THR A 47 -10.82 -28.09 -35.02
C THR A 47 -12.28 -27.76 -35.31
N ALA A 48 -12.69 -27.91 -36.56
CA ALA A 48 -14.07 -27.83 -36.96
C ALA A 48 -14.61 -29.23 -37.20
N SER A 49 -15.64 -29.63 -36.45
CA SER A 49 -16.31 -30.93 -36.64
C SER A 49 -17.81 -30.79 -36.47
N ALA A 50 -18.58 -31.38 -37.39
CA ALA A 50 -20.05 -31.41 -37.32
C ALA A 50 -20.70 -30.01 -37.11
N GLY A 51 -20.17 -28.96 -37.75
CA GLY A 51 -20.68 -27.59 -37.62
C GLY A 51 -20.34 -26.87 -36.30
N THR A 52 -19.49 -27.48 -35.47
CA THR A 52 -19.03 -26.92 -34.19
C THR A 52 -17.52 -26.67 -34.25
N LEU A 53 -17.09 -25.48 -33.82
CA LEU A 53 -15.69 -25.16 -33.60
C LEU A 53 -15.31 -25.51 -32.16
N HIS A 54 -14.19 -26.21 -32.03
CA HIS A 54 -13.60 -26.61 -30.76
C HIS A 54 -12.20 -26.03 -30.64
N TRP A 55 -11.94 -25.27 -29.57
CA TRP A 55 -10.60 -24.77 -29.27
C TRP A 55 -10.36 -24.69 -27.77
N GLN A 56 -9.10 -24.53 -27.39
CA GLN A 56 -8.71 -24.28 -26.01
C GLN A 56 -7.92 -22.98 -25.92
N MET A 57 -8.06 -22.28 -24.80
CA MET A 57 -7.31 -21.06 -24.49
C MET A 57 -6.71 -21.19 -23.10
N LYS A 58 -5.44 -20.83 -22.93
CA LYS A 58 -4.78 -20.79 -21.62
C LYS A 58 -4.73 -19.34 -21.15
N ALA A 59 -5.29 -19.07 -19.98
CA ALA A 59 -5.06 -17.80 -19.28
C ALA A 59 -4.05 -18.07 -18.17
N ALA A 60 -2.92 -17.36 -18.17
CA ALA A 60 -1.76 -17.68 -17.31
C ALA A 60 -1.71 -16.86 -16.00
N LYS A 61 -2.44 -15.73 -15.92
CA LYS A 61 -2.44 -14.81 -14.78
C LYS A 61 -3.88 -14.38 -14.44
N PRO A 62 -4.22 -14.11 -13.17
CA PRO A 62 -3.40 -14.31 -11.96
C PRO A 62 -3.31 -15.79 -11.53
N MET A 63 -4.10 -16.68 -12.13
CA MET A 63 -3.98 -18.14 -11.97
C MET A 63 -4.04 -18.85 -13.34
N PRO A 64 -3.21 -19.88 -13.59
CA PRO A 64 -3.28 -20.68 -14.80
C PRO A 64 -4.61 -21.45 -14.91
N ILE A 65 -5.45 -21.10 -15.89
CA ILE A 65 -6.66 -21.85 -16.25
C ILE A 65 -6.67 -22.20 -17.74
N THR A 66 -7.19 -23.37 -18.08
CA THR A 66 -7.47 -23.76 -19.47
C THR A 66 -8.97 -23.69 -19.71
N VAL A 67 -9.38 -22.84 -20.64
CA VAL A 67 -10.76 -22.71 -21.08
C VAL A 67 -10.96 -23.53 -22.34
N SER A 68 -11.91 -24.48 -22.32
CA SER A 68 -12.26 -25.27 -23.51
C SER A 68 -13.59 -24.81 -24.10
N PHE A 69 -13.61 -24.42 -25.36
CA PHE A 69 -14.78 -23.93 -26.07
C PHE A 69 -15.34 -24.99 -27.03
N ALA A 70 -16.66 -25.01 -27.15
CA ALA A 70 -17.40 -25.73 -28.18
C ALA A 70 -18.53 -24.83 -28.67
N VAL A 71 -18.38 -24.24 -29.86
CA VAL A 71 -19.28 -23.20 -30.39
C VAL A 71 -19.78 -23.56 -31.77
N ARG A 72 -21.10 -23.59 -31.92
CA ARG A 72 -21.81 -23.85 -33.17
C ARG A 72 -22.21 -22.53 -33.81
N PHE A 73 -22.02 -22.46 -35.13
CA PHE A 73 -22.35 -21.29 -35.93
C PHE A 73 -23.50 -21.66 -36.89
N GLU A 74 -24.60 -20.92 -36.81
CA GLU A 74 -25.80 -21.11 -37.62
C GLU A 74 -26.22 -19.77 -38.20
N GLU A 75 -26.14 -19.63 -39.53
CA GLU A 75 -26.45 -18.38 -40.23
C GLU A 75 -25.65 -17.18 -39.69
N ASP A 76 -26.34 -16.27 -39.00
CA ASP A 76 -25.81 -15.07 -38.35
C ASP A 76 -25.86 -15.15 -36.81
N ARG A 77 -25.99 -16.37 -36.26
CA ARG A 77 -25.94 -16.62 -34.82
C ARG A 77 -24.85 -17.62 -34.45
N LEU A 78 -24.27 -17.45 -33.26
CA LEU A 78 -23.45 -18.46 -32.62
C LEU A 78 -24.03 -18.83 -31.26
N SER A 79 -23.86 -20.10 -30.89
CA SER A 79 -24.21 -20.60 -29.56
C SER A 79 -23.29 -21.74 -29.16
N GLY A 80 -22.99 -21.88 -27.87
CA GLY A 80 -22.05 -22.89 -27.42
C GLY A 80 -21.81 -22.90 -25.92
N SER A 81 -20.77 -23.63 -25.53
CA SER A 81 -20.32 -23.73 -24.15
C SER A 81 -18.82 -23.47 -24.02
N ALA A 82 -18.42 -22.96 -22.86
CA ALA A 82 -17.03 -22.82 -22.44
C ALA A 82 -16.85 -23.52 -21.09
N LYS A 83 -15.81 -24.33 -20.94
CA LYS A 83 -15.44 -24.99 -19.67
C LYS A 83 -14.26 -24.23 -19.06
N LEU A 84 -14.48 -23.53 -17.95
CA LEU A 84 -13.53 -22.61 -17.31
C LEU A 84 -12.65 -23.32 -16.25
N GLY A 85 -12.03 -24.45 -16.58
CA GLY A 85 -11.27 -25.22 -15.60
C GLY A 85 -12.11 -25.65 -14.38
N PHE A 86 -11.67 -25.30 -13.18
CA PHE A 86 -12.37 -25.58 -11.91
C PHE A 86 -13.55 -24.63 -11.63
N LEU A 87 -13.70 -23.53 -12.40
CA LEU A 87 -14.75 -22.51 -12.22
C LEU A 87 -16.10 -22.90 -12.86
N GLY A 88 -16.21 -24.09 -13.42
CA GLY A 88 -17.47 -24.64 -13.94
C GLY A 88 -17.68 -24.44 -15.45
N LYS A 89 -18.94 -24.54 -15.88
CA LYS A 89 -19.37 -24.42 -17.29
C LYS A 89 -20.09 -23.10 -17.52
N SER A 90 -19.82 -22.50 -18.66
CA SER A 90 -20.35 -21.24 -19.14
C SER A 90 -21.05 -21.44 -20.48
N THR A 91 -22.03 -20.58 -20.77
CA THR A 91 -22.70 -20.49 -22.07
C THR A 91 -22.15 -19.32 -22.86
N ILE A 92 -22.01 -19.48 -24.17
CA ILE A 92 -21.64 -18.42 -25.10
C ILE A 92 -22.71 -18.30 -26.18
N THR A 93 -23.12 -17.07 -26.48
CA THR A 93 -24.11 -16.76 -27.53
C THR A 93 -23.70 -15.49 -28.26
N GLY A 94 -24.02 -15.36 -29.55
CA GLY A 94 -23.63 -14.17 -30.30
C GLY A 94 -24.28 -14.05 -31.67
N GLU A 95 -23.94 -12.97 -32.36
CA GLU A 95 -24.46 -12.61 -33.68
C GLU A 95 -23.33 -12.12 -34.60
N ARG A 96 -23.51 -12.28 -35.92
CA ARG A 96 -22.53 -11.86 -36.92
C ARG A 96 -22.48 -10.34 -37.06
N LEU A 97 -21.29 -9.77 -37.15
CA LEU A 97 -21.06 -8.36 -37.43
C LEU A 97 -21.09 -8.10 -38.95
N ALA A 98 -21.65 -6.96 -39.36
CA ALA A 98 -21.71 -6.55 -40.76
C ALA A 98 -20.30 -6.32 -41.36
N ALA A 99 -20.09 -6.71 -42.61
CA ALA A 99 -18.80 -6.60 -43.30
C ALA A 99 -18.37 -5.13 -43.43
N GLY A 100 -17.26 -4.73 -42.79
CA GLY A 100 -16.73 -3.37 -42.87
C GLY A 100 -15.92 -2.86 -41.66
N THR A 101 -15.80 -3.63 -40.58
CA THR A 101 -14.94 -3.25 -39.43
C THR A 101 -13.45 -3.40 -39.80
N PRO A 102 -12.62 -2.35 -39.67
CA PRO A 102 -11.18 -2.45 -39.93
C PRO A 102 -10.53 -3.52 -39.04
N VAL A 103 -9.72 -4.38 -39.65
CA VAL A 103 -8.88 -5.37 -38.96
C VAL A 103 -7.63 -4.64 -38.44
N PRO A 104 -7.39 -4.50 -37.11
CA PRO A 104 -6.09 -4.09 -36.61
C PRO A 104 -5.07 -5.20 -36.90
N ALA A 105 -3.84 -4.81 -37.23
CA ALA A 105 -2.77 -5.75 -37.58
C ALA A 105 -2.49 -6.76 -36.45
N VAL A 106 -2.21 -7.99 -36.87
CA VAL A 106 -1.83 -9.13 -36.02
C VAL A 106 -0.53 -8.79 -35.26
N PRO A 107 -0.49 -8.87 -33.91
CA PRO A 107 0.78 -9.01 -33.20
C PRO A 107 1.38 -10.36 -33.61
N ALA A 108 2.61 -10.35 -34.14
CA ALA A 108 3.34 -11.56 -34.45
C ALA A 108 3.54 -12.40 -33.17
N ASP A 109 3.21 -13.68 -33.30
CA ASP A 109 3.50 -14.82 -32.42
C ASP A 109 3.00 -14.78 -30.96
N GLU A 110 2.66 -15.97 -30.46
CA GLU A 110 2.35 -16.22 -29.05
C GLU A 110 3.48 -15.63 -28.19
N PRO A 111 3.21 -14.99 -27.04
CA PRO A 111 4.30 -14.58 -26.18
C PRO A 111 4.96 -15.85 -25.63
N GLU A 112 6.13 -16.15 -26.19
CA GLU A 112 7.26 -16.66 -25.40
C GLU A 112 7.24 -15.98 -24.03
N ALA A 113 7.68 -16.71 -22.98
CA ALA A 113 7.82 -16.12 -21.65
C ALA A 113 8.41 -14.71 -21.80
N PRO A 114 7.72 -13.66 -21.31
CA PRO A 114 8.07 -12.30 -21.68
C PRO A 114 9.55 -12.11 -21.45
N GLU A 115 10.26 -11.68 -22.50
CA GLU A 115 11.70 -11.48 -22.42
C GLU A 115 12.02 -10.68 -21.15
N PRO A 116 13.06 -11.06 -20.38
CA PRO A 116 13.41 -10.35 -19.16
C PRO A 116 13.51 -8.84 -19.43
N VAL A 117 12.86 -8.02 -18.61
CA VAL A 117 12.96 -6.56 -18.76
C VAL A 117 14.33 -6.12 -18.28
N THR A 118 15.22 -5.81 -19.22
CA THR A 118 16.57 -5.33 -18.94
C THR A 118 16.71 -3.84 -19.25
N GLY A 119 17.86 -3.27 -18.88
CA GLY A 119 18.26 -1.92 -19.26
C GLY A 119 18.32 -1.71 -20.77
N ASP A 120 18.65 -2.76 -21.53
CA ASP A 120 18.82 -2.72 -22.98
C ASP A 120 17.60 -3.25 -23.76
N SER A 121 16.66 -3.94 -23.08
CA SER A 121 15.47 -4.45 -23.74
C SER A 121 14.52 -3.30 -24.12
N VAL A 122 13.65 -3.54 -25.11
CA VAL A 122 12.61 -2.59 -25.51
C VAL A 122 11.27 -3.27 -25.32
N ASP A 123 10.39 -2.69 -24.49
CA ASP A 123 9.05 -3.25 -24.31
C ASP A 123 8.23 -3.06 -25.60
N PRO A 124 7.70 -4.12 -26.22
CA PRO A 124 7.00 -4.00 -27.50
C PRO A 124 5.73 -3.15 -27.43
N ARG A 125 5.11 -3.01 -26.24
CA ARG A 125 3.92 -2.16 -26.03
C ARG A 125 4.30 -0.69 -25.84
N TYR A 126 5.49 -0.42 -25.28
CA TYR A 126 5.95 0.92 -24.88
C TYR A 126 7.22 1.32 -25.65
N ASN A 127 7.33 0.97 -26.93
CA ASN A 127 8.53 1.18 -27.77
C ASN A 127 8.52 2.47 -28.61
N GLN A 128 7.40 3.21 -28.64
CA GLN A 128 7.24 4.45 -29.41
C GLN A 128 6.93 5.63 -28.48
N PRO A 129 7.92 6.09 -27.68
CA PRO A 129 7.73 7.25 -26.83
C PRO A 129 7.59 8.52 -27.67
N TYR A 130 6.82 9.48 -27.19
CA TYR A 130 6.68 10.82 -27.74
C TYR A 130 6.73 11.86 -26.63
N VAL A 131 7.14 13.09 -26.97
CA VAL A 131 7.10 14.27 -26.09
C VAL A 131 6.12 15.27 -26.70
N ASP A 132 5.18 15.76 -25.91
CA ASP A 132 4.21 16.79 -26.32
C ASP A 132 4.42 18.12 -25.57
N VAL A 133 5.04 18.11 -24.38
CA VAL A 133 5.42 19.30 -23.63
C VAL A 133 6.91 19.25 -23.28
N ASN A 134 7.63 20.34 -23.54
CA ASN A 134 9.01 20.54 -23.12
C ASN A 134 9.25 22.03 -22.84
N GLU A 135 9.19 22.42 -21.57
CA GLU A 135 9.21 23.84 -21.17
C GLU A 135 9.98 24.05 -19.86
N LEU A 136 10.36 25.30 -19.62
CA LEU A 136 10.90 25.71 -18.32
C LEU A 136 9.75 26.16 -17.42
N ARG A 137 9.74 25.69 -16.18
CA ARG A 137 8.81 26.11 -15.13
C ARG A 137 9.59 26.66 -13.94
N SER A 138 9.03 27.66 -13.26
CA SER A 138 9.61 28.24 -12.04
C SER A 138 9.08 27.60 -10.76
N GLU A 139 7.88 27.01 -10.81
CA GLU A 139 7.17 26.44 -9.67
C GLU A 139 7.06 24.92 -9.80
N PRO A 140 7.10 24.16 -8.68
CA PRO A 140 7.36 24.61 -7.30
C PRO A 140 8.84 24.96 -7.04
N VAL A 141 9.72 24.60 -7.96
CA VAL A 141 11.13 25.00 -8.03
C VAL A 141 11.54 25.09 -9.50
N PRO A 142 12.56 25.88 -9.88
CA PRO A 142 13.01 25.96 -11.26
C PRO A 142 13.40 24.60 -11.84
N HIS A 143 12.73 24.19 -12.92
CA HIS A 143 12.99 22.94 -13.61
C HIS A 143 12.59 23.01 -15.08
N ARG A 144 13.10 22.08 -15.89
CA ARG A 144 12.56 21.78 -17.21
C ARG A 144 11.57 20.64 -17.08
N TYR A 145 10.31 20.90 -17.40
CA TYR A 145 9.24 19.93 -17.42
C TYR A 145 9.13 19.30 -18.81
N VAL A 146 9.19 17.98 -18.86
CA VAL A 146 8.99 17.19 -20.08
C VAL A 146 7.85 16.21 -19.82
N HIS A 147 6.82 16.27 -20.63
CA HIS A 147 5.68 15.36 -20.57
C HIS A 147 5.48 14.66 -21.91
N GLY A 148 4.91 13.47 -21.84
CA GLY A 148 4.61 12.68 -23.01
C GLY A 148 4.00 11.33 -22.66
N GLY A 149 4.15 10.39 -23.58
CA GLY A 149 3.61 9.05 -23.41
C GLY A 149 4.14 8.08 -24.45
N PHE A 150 3.45 6.95 -24.59
CA PHE A 150 3.76 5.95 -25.60
C PHE A 150 2.62 5.84 -26.60
N THR A 151 2.94 5.93 -27.89
CA THR A 151 1.97 5.97 -28.99
C THR A 151 1.05 4.76 -28.95
N GLY A 152 -0.26 4.98 -29.07
CA GLY A 152 -1.27 3.92 -29.05
C GLY A 152 -1.54 3.30 -27.67
N THR A 153 -1.10 3.96 -26.59
CA THR A 153 -1.30 3.55 -25.19
C THR A 153 -1.84 4.69 -24.34
N ASP A 154 -2.38 4.35 -23.17
CA ASP A 154 -2.72 5.33 -22.14
C ASP A 154 -1.59 5.55 -21.12
N ALA A 155 -0.43 4.95 -21.32
CA ALA A 155 0.76 5.18 -20.50
C ALA A 155 1.30 6.60 -20.76
N ARG A 156 1.49 7.35 -19.67
CA ARG A 156 2.04 8.72 -19.66
C ARG A 156 3.19 8.82 -18.68
N PHE A 157 4.08 9.76 -18.94
CA PHE A 157 5.21 10.09 -18.07
C PHE A 157 5.40 11.60 -17.96
N SER A 158 5.94 12.02 -16.81
CA SER A 158 6.49 13.35 -16.60
C SER A 158 7.90 13.26 -16.04
N PHE A 159 8.80 14.04 -16.62
CA PHE A 159 10.19 14.19 -16.20
C PHE A 159 10.48 15.63 -15.79
N TYR A 160 11.19 15.81 -14.69
CA TYR A 160 11.49 17.12 -14.11
C TYR A 160 12.99 17.29 -13.98
N PHE A 161 13.58 18.01 -14.92
CA PHE A 161 15.02 18.13 -15.09
C PHE A 161 15.56 19.40 -14.40
N PRO A 162 16.63 19.30 -13.57
CA PRO A 162 17.25 20.47 -12.95
C PRO A 162 18.04 21.30 -13.97
N ALA A 163 18.55 22.46 -13.57
CA ALA A 163 19.52 23.20 -14.37
C ALA A 163 20.79 22.35 -14.60
N LYS A 164 21.48 22.57 -15.73
CA LYS A 164 22.66 21.77 -16.12
C LYS A 164 23.76 21.82 -15.06
N GLU A 165 23.93 22.95 -14.40
CA GLU A 165 24.93 23.19 -13.37
C GLU A 165 24.62 22.46 -12.06
N GLN A 166 23.36 22.07 -11.83
CA GLN A 166 22.92 21.33 -10.65
C GLN A 166 22.89 19.81 -10.90
N TYR A 167 22.76 19.37 -12.14
CA TYR A 167 22.62 17.97 -12.49
C TYR A 167 23.90 17.16 -12.21
N GLN A 168 23.76 16.04 -11.50
CA GLN A 168 24.86 15.17 -11.09
C GLN A 168 24.79 13.77 -11.71
N GLY A 169 24.10 13.60 -12.86
CA GLY A 169 24.09 12.33 -13.59
C GLY A 169 23.16 11.27 -13.02
N ARG A 170 22.06 11.65 -12.35
CA ARG A 170 21.16 10.70 -11.67
C ARG A 170 19.68 11.07 -11.72
N PHE A 171 18.80 10.11 -11.44
CA PHE A 171 17.37 10.35 -11.28
C PHE A 171 16.73 9.58 -10.13
N PHE A 172 15.67 10.17 -9.58
CA PHE A 172 14.78 9.53 -8.62
C PHE A 172 13.44 9.25 -9.28
N HIS A 173 12.97 8.02 -9.17
CA HIS A 173 11.72 7.54 -9.76
C HIS A 173 10.80 7.08 -8.63
N ASN A 174 9.65 7.74 -8.48
CA ASN A 174 8.63 7.34 -7.52
C ASN A 174 7.58 6.45 -8.17
N THR A 175 7.08 5.46 -7.43
CA THR A 175 5.94 4.64 -7.88
C THR A 175 4.95 4.42 -6.74
N TYR A 176 3.66 4.48 -7.07
CA TYR A 176 2.59 4.15 -6.14
C TYR A 176 1.35 3.59 -6.86
N PRO A 177 0.73 2.47 -6.42
CA PRO A 177 -0.30 1.75 -7.20
C PRO A 177 -1.54 2.56 -7.55
N MET A 178 -1.81 3.64 -6.82
CA MET A 178 -2.95 4.52 -7.07
C MET A 178 -2.60 5.79 -7.84
N ALA A 179 -1.39 5.90 -8.42
CA ALA A 179 -1.04 6.99 -9.32
C ALA A 179 -1.90 6.94 -10.60
N LEU A 180 -2.92 7.80 -10.68
CA LEU A 180 -3.83 7.93 -11.84
C LEU A 180 -3.37 9.00 -12.84
N SER A 181 -2.35 9.78 -12.50
CA SER A 181 -1.70 10.72 -13.41
C SER A 181 -0.19 10.50 -13.33
N GLU A 182 0.51 11.11 -14.26
CA GLU A 182 1.94 11.11 -14.46
C GLU A 182 2.66 12.29 -13.81
N ASP A 183 1.94 13.31 -13.35
CA ASP A 183 2.52 14.48 -12.70
C ASP A 183 2.77 14.26 -11.22
N ILE A 184 3.91 14.70 -10.69
CA ILE A 184 4.15 14.66 -9.25
C ILE A 184 2.93 15.24 -8.50
N GLY A 185 2.39 14.44 -7.58
CA GLY A 185 1.01 14.57 -7.09
C GLY A 185 0.65 15.90 -6.39
N PRO A 186 -0.55 15.97 -5.79
CA PRO A 186 -1.27 14.81 -5.26
C PRO A 186 -2.16 14.12 -6.30
N PHE A 187 -1.99 12.80 -6.46
CA PHE A 187 -2.98 11.95 -7.14
C PHE A 187 -4.20 11.79 -6.23
N PRO A 188 -5.40 11.41 -6.74
CA PRO A 188 -6.70 11.89 -6.25
C PRO A 188 -7.02 11.60 -4.77
N ILE A 189 -6.22 10.75 -4.10
CA ILE A 189 -6.11 10.67 -2.66
C ILE A 189 -4.65 10.93 -2.26
N ALA A 190 -4.39 12.03 -1.54
CA ALA A 190 -3.06 12.42 -1.09
C ALA A 190 -2.63 11.61 0.15
N PHE A 191 -2.03 10.44 -0.05
CA PHE A 191 -1.31 9.77 1.04
C PHE A 191 0.13 10.28 1.05
N ASP A 192 0.63 10.70 2.21
CA ASP A 192 2.00 11.22 2.31
C ASP A 192 3.02 10.14 1.94
N VAL A 193 2.70 8.88 2.25
CA VAL A 193 3.49 7.70 1.86
C VAL A 193 3.60 7.50 0.33
N ALA A 194 2.73 8.15 -0.46
CA ALA A 194 2.62 7.97 -1.90
C ALA A 194 3.34 9.04 -2.75
N ILE A 195 3.79 10.15 -2.17
CA ILE A 195 4.30 11.31 -2.93
C ILE A 195 5.82 11.46 -2.85
N GLY A 196 6.42 11.90 -3.95
CA GLY A 196 7.82 12.34 -3.97
C GLY A 196 7.97 13.84 -3.66
N ASN A 197 9.21 14.30 -3.54
CA ASN A 197 9.54 15.70 -3.27
C ASN A 197 10.46 16.25 -4.38
N LEU A 198 9.90 17.10 -5.27
CA LEU A 198 10.64 17.64 -6.42
C LEU A 198 11.79 18.55 -5.98
N ALA A 199 11.56 19.42 -4.99
CA ALA A 199 12.57 20.34 -4.50
C ALA A 199 13.79 19.60 -3.93
N PHE A 200 13.55 18.56 -3.13
CA PHE A 200 14.60 17.65 -2.64
C PHE A 200 15.34 16.94 -3.78
N THR A 201 14.60 16.50 -4.81
CA THR A 201 15.19 15.77 -5.95
C THR A 201 16.17 16.66 -6.70
N ILE A 202 15.77 17.89 -7.02
CA ILE A 202 16.63 18.88 -7.68
C ILE A 202 17.81 19.29 -6.79
N ASP A 203 17.60 19.52 -5.49
CA ASP A 203 18.66 19.81 -4.51
C ASP A 203 19.69 18.67 -4.41
N SER A 204 19.26 17.43 -4.65
CA SER A 204 20.12 16.25 -4.68
C SER A 204 20.82 16.03 -6.03
N GLY A 205 20.72 16.99 -6.96
CA GLY A 205 21.30 16.93 -8.30
C GLY A 205 20.68 15.87 -9.20
N ALA A 206 19.45 15.47 -8.91
CA ALA A 206 18.71 14.46 -9.65
C ALA A 206 17.58 15.09 -10.48
N TYR A 207 17.21 14.45 -11.59
CA TYR A 207 15.88 14.69 -12.19
C TYR A 207 14.85 13.73 -11.60
N TYR A 208 13.57 14.11 -11.66
CA TYR A 208 12.46 13.29 -11.15
C TYR A 208 11.74 12.57 -12.29
N VAL A 209 11.31 11.33 -12.06
CA VAL A 209 10.53 10.51 -12.99
C VAL A 209 9.24 10.03 -12.33
N GLN A 210 8.12 10.19 -13.03
CA GLN A 210 6.81 9.70 -12.61
C GLN A 210 6.03 9.19 -13.83
N THR A 211 5.19 8.18 -13.60
CA THR A 211 4.25 7.67 -14.60
C THR A 211 2.85 7.54 -14.00
N ASN A 212 1.84 7.43 -14.88
CA ASN A 212 0.47 7.07 -14.51
C ASN A 212 0.24 5.54 -14.44
N LEU A 213 1.33 4.76 -14.42
CA LEU A 213 1.35 3.30 -14.36
C LEU A 213 0.60 2.59 -15.51
N GLY A 214 0.36 3.27 -16.62
CA GLY A 214 -0.28 2.69 -17.81
C GLY A 214 -1.72 3.15 -18.04
N GLY A 215 -2.32 3.93 -17.15
CA GLY A 215 -3.69 4.42 -17.35
C GLY A 215 -4.69 3.25 -17.55
N ASN A 216 -5.44 3.26 -18.66
CA ASN A 216 -6.35 2.15 -18.97
C ASN A 216 -5.64 0.85 -19.39
N ASP A 217 -4.35 0.87 -19.78
CA ASP A 217 -3.61 -0.36 -20.12
C ASP A 217 -3.51 -1.31 -18.91
N ARG A 218 -3.59 -0.78 -17.69
CA ARG A 218 -3.64 -1.57 -16.45
C ARG A 218 -5.05 -1.80 -15.90
N ALA A 219 -6.08 -1.25 -16.56
CA ALA A 219 -7.46 -1.35 -16.10
C ALA A 219 -8.15 -2.57 -16.72
N GLY A 220 -8.72 -3.45 -15.88
CA GLY A 220 -9.45 -4.65 -16.31
C GLY A 220 -9.02 -5.90 -15.53
N GLY A 221 -9.97 -6.79 -15.22
CA GLY A 221 -9.75 -7.94 -14.31
C GLY A 221 -8.73 -8.99 -14.77
N MET A 222 -8.16 -8.87 -15.98
CA MET A 222 -7.10 -9.73 -16.52
C MET A 222 -5.92 -8.92 -17.08
N ALA A 223 -5.81 -7.61 -16.77
CA ALA A 223 -4.65 -6.82 -17.17
C ALA A 223 -3.37 -7.45 -16.62
N ASP A 224 -2.30 -7.47 -17.43
CA ASP A 224 -1.02 -8.02 -17.00
C ASP A 224 -0.49 -7.19 -15.81
N PRO A 225 -0.37 -7.75 -14.59
CA PRO A 225 0.02 -6.98 -13.42
C PRO A 225 1.43 -6.38 -13.57
N ALA A 226 2.26 -6.93 -14.47
CA ALA A 226 3.56 -6.38 -14.81
C ALA A 226 3.50 -4.95 -15.40
N ILE A 227 2.39 -4.58 -16.05
CA ILE A 227 2.20 -3.24 -16.65
C ILE A 227 2.40 -2.15 -15.60
N ALA A 228 1.60 -2.21 -14.54
CA ALA A 228 1.63 -1.25 -13.44
C ALA A 228 2.77 -1.54 -12.46
N ALA A 229 3.19 -2.79 -12.30
CA ALA A 229 4.24 -3.14 -11.36
C ALA A 229 5.61 -2.61 -11.81
N TYR A 230 5.99 -2.80 -13.07
CA TYR A 230 7.35 -2.46 -13.53
C TYR A 230 7.49 -2.09 -15.02
N ARG A 231 6.66 -2.56 -15.94
CA ARG A 231 6.90 -2.40 -17.40
C ARG A 231 6.81 -0.94 -17.86
N VAL A 232 5.76 -0.22 -17.45
CA VAL A 232 5.59 1.20 -17.80
C VAL A 232 6.68 2.04 -17.15
N ASN A 233 6.96 1.79 -15.87
CA ASN A 233 8.03 2.46 -15.13
C ASN A 233 9.41 2.19 -15.78
N ALA A 234 9.68 0.97 -16.22
CA ALA A 234 10.93 0.62 -16.89
C ALA A 234 11.08 1.29 -18.26
N ALA A 235 10.01 1.34 -19.05
CA ALA A 235 10.00 2.04 -20.34
C ALA A 235 10.26 3.54 -20.14
N ALA A 236 9.58 4.18 -19.19
CA ALA A 236 9.78 5.59 -18.87
C ALA A 236 11.18 5.88 -18.32
N ALA A 237 11.72 5.03 -17.44
CA ALA A 237 13.07 5.18 -16.88
C ALA A 237 14.17 4.98 -17.94
N LYS A 238 13.95 4.18 -18.97
CA LYS A 238 14.87 4.05 -20.10
C LYS A 238 14.79 5.27 -21.01
N TYR A 239 13.58 5.72 -21.34
CA TYR A 239 13.39 6.89 -22.19
C TYR A 239 13.87 8.19 -21.53
N SER A 240 13.71 8.35 -20.21
CA SER A 240 14.20 9.53 -19.48
C SER A 240 15.71 9.73 -19.62
N ARG A 241 16.48 8.64 -19.78
CA ARG A 241 17.93 8.71 -20.03
C ARG A 241 18.26 9.26 -21.42
N VAL A 242 17.44 8.92 -22.43
CA VAL A 242 17.57 9.50 -23.78
C VAL A 242 17.36 11.01 -23.71
N VAL A 243 16.27 11.45 -23.07
CA VAL A 243 15.99 12.89 -22.89
C VAL A 243 17.09 13.56 -22.06
N ALA A 244 17.61 12.92 -21.01
CA ALA A 244 18.73 13.45 -20.23
C ALA A 244 19.99 13.64 -21.09
N ALA A 245 20.31 12.69 -21.96
CA ALA A 245 21.45 12.80 -22.87
C ALA A 245 21.27 13.93 -23.90
N GLU A 246 20.06 14.12 -24.42
CA GLU A 246 19.73 15.25 -25.30
C GLU A 246 19.92 16.61 -24.59
N LEU A 247 19.52 16.71 -23.31
CA LEU A 247 19.59 17.95 -22.54
C LEU A 247 21.00 18.28 -22.01
N TYR A 248 21.77 17.26 -21.61
CA TYR A 248 23.03 17.45 -20.89
C TYR A 248 24.28 16.98 -21.66
N GLY A 249 24.12 16.29 -22.79
CA GLY A 249 25.17 15.59 -23.54
C GLY A 249 25.30 14.12 -23.12
N GLU A 250 26.07 13.32 -23.87
CA GLU A 250 26.29 11.90 -23.57
C GLU A 250 26.91 11.67 -22.17
N HIS A 251 26.23 10.88 -21.34
CA HIS A 251 26.68 10.52 -19.99
C HIS A 251 25.88 9.32 -19.44
N ARG A 252 26.36 8.71 -18.36
CA ARG A 252 25.58 7.71 -17.59
C ARG A 252 24.62 8.42 -16.64
N SER A 253 23.33 8.13 -16.77
CA SER A 253 22.30 8.50 -15.80
C SER A 253 22.02 7.33 -14.83
N TYR A 254 22.44 7.44 -13.56
CA TYR A 254 22.11 6.47 -12.51
C TYR A 254 20.64 6.58 -12.09
N GLY A 255 19.96 5.45 -11.86
CA GLY A 255 18.53 5.41 -11.55
C GLY A 255 18.19 4.80 -10.20
N TYR A 256 17.32 5.47 -9.43
CA TYR A 256 16.86 4.97 -8.13
C TYR A 256 15.34 4.95 -8.05
N LEU A 257 14.76 3.78 -7.76
CA LEU A 257 13.31 3.59 -7.63
C LEU A 257 12.92 3.56 -6.15
N PHE A 258 11.87 4.30 -5.79
CA PHE A 258 11.36 4.34 -4.42
C PHE A 258 9.83 4.41 -4.37
N GLY A 259 9.25 3.95 -3.27
CA GLY A 259 7.80 3.85 -3.12
C GLY A 259 7.45 3.22 -1.78
N GLY A 260 6.40 3.75 -1.14
CA GLY A 260 5.99 3.36 0.20
C GLY A 260 4.68 2.59 0.22
N SER A 261 4.41 1.78 1.25
CA SER A 261 3.13 1.06 1.39
C SER A 261 2.84 0.20 0.14
N GLY A 262 1.74 0.44 -0.58
CA GLY A 262 1.48 -0.16 -1.89
C GLY A 262 2.63 -0.01 -2.91
N GLY A 263 3.32 1.13 -2.88
CA GLY A 263 4.50 1.41 -3.71
C GLY A 263 5.70 0.54 -3.34
N SER A 264 5.83 0.10 -2.09
CA SER A 264 6.90 -0.82 -1.69
C SER A 264 6.81 -2.16 -2.42
N TYR A 265 5.59 -2.67 -2.66
CA TYR A 265 5.35 -3.85 -3.50
C TYR A 265 5.80 -3.62 -4.94
N GLN A 266 5.56 -2.45 -5.51
CA GLN A 266 6.02 -2.12 -6.88
C GLN A 266 7.54 -1.97 -6.95
N VAL A 267 8.18 -1.40 -5.93
CA VAL A 267 9.65 -1.29 -5.84
C VAL A 267 10.28 -2.68 -5.78
N VAL A 268 9.79 -3.55 -4.89
CA VAL A 268 10.28 -4.93 -4.77
C VAL A 268 9.99 -5.71 -6.05
N GLY A 269 8.77 -5.62 -6.58
CA GLY A 269 8.40 -6.24 -7.86
C GLY A 269 9.30 -5.79 -9.02
N SER A 270 9.63 -4.51 -9.09
CA SER A 270 10.56 -3.96 -10.07
C SER A 270 11.99 -4.48 -9.85
N ALA A 271 12.46 -4.53 -8.60
CA ALA A 271 13.80 -4.99 -8.27
C ALA A 271 14.03 -6.47 -8.60
N GLU A 272 13.00 -7.30 -8.44
CA GLU A 272 13.07 -8.75 -8.64
C GLU A 272 12.73 -9.19 -10.09
N ASN A 273 12.02 -8.37 -10.86
CA ASN A 273 11.61 -8.70 -12.23
C ASN A 273 12.33 -7.89 -13.32
N THR A 274 13.25 -7.00 -12.96
CA THR A 274 14.04 -6.22 -13.92
C THR A 274 15.53 -6.28 -13.63
N GLN A 275 16.35 -6.08 -14.67
CA GLN A 275 17.81 -6.05 -14.55
C GLN A 275 18.41 -4.82 -15.23
N GLY A 276 19.14 -3.99 -14.49
CA GLY A 276 19.84 -2.84 -15.08
C GLY A 276 18.95 -1.67 -15.51
N VAL A 277 17.65 -1.70 -15.20
CA VAL A 277 16.74 -0.55 -15.41
C VAL A 277 16.98 0.53 -14.35
N TRP A 278 17.16 0.11 -13.09
CA TRP A 278 17.56 0.94 -11.96
C TRP A 278 18.82 0.36 -11.32
N ASP A 279 19.63 1.23 -10.72
CA ASP A 279 20.87 0.86 -10.05
C ASP A 279 20.65 0.61 -8.53
N GLY A 280 19.57 1.15 -7.96
CA GLY A 280 19.18 0.87 -6.59
C GLY A 280 17.72 1.17 -6.24
N PHE A 281 17.31 0.69 -5.06
CA PHE A 281 15.91 0.66 -4.62
C PHE A 281 15.74 1.15 -3.18
N VAL A 282 14.67 1.91 -2.91
CA VAL A 282 14.24 2.30 -1.56
C VAL A 282 12.75 1.96 -1.37
N PRO A 283 12.41 0.70 -1.07
CA PRO A 283 11.10 0.39 -0.52
C PRO A 283 11.00 0.95 0.91
N PHE A 284 9.89 1.58 1.25
CA PHE A 284 9.65 2.05 2.61
C PHE A 284 8.25 1.70 3.10
N VAL A 285 8.04 1.63 4.42
CA VAL A 285 6.72 1.35 5.00
C VAL A 285 6.15 0.07 4.37
N MET A 286 6.91 -1.03 4.45
CA MET A 286 6.64 -2.22 3.65
C MET A 286 5.74 -3.21 4.38
N ALA A 287 4.96 -3.95 3.61
CA ALA A 287 4.10 -4.99 4.15
C ALA A 287 4.42 -6.36 3.56
N THR A 288 4.17 -7.42 4.34
CA THR A 288 4.28 -8.80 3.85
C THR A 288 3.14 -9.12 2.88
N PRO A 289 3.31 -10.09 1.97
CA PRO A 289 2.24 -10.46 1.03
C PRO A 289 0.90 -10.80 1.67
N ASN A 290 0.86 -11.33 2.91
CA ASN A 290 -0.40 -11.67 3.58
C ASN A 290 -1.00 -10.55 4.45
N ALA A 291 -0.43 -9.33 4.39
CA ALA A 291 -0.82 -8.21 5.24
C ALA A 291 -2.25 -7.70 4.96
N ILE A 292 -2.66 -7.68 3.70
CA ILE A 292 -3.98 -7.22 3.30
C ILE A 292 -4.94 -8.42 3.28
N PRO A 293 -6.08 -8.39 4.00
CA PRO A 293 -6.57 -7.30 4.84
C PRO A 293 -6.17 -7.41 6.32
N SER A 294 -5.45 -8.47 6.69
CA SER A 294 -5.21 -8.92 8.06
C SER A 294 -4.70 -7.87 9.06
N MET A 295 -3.84 -6.93 8.63
CA MET A 295 -3.32 -5.87 9.52
C MET A 295 -4.42 -4.89 9.93
N PHE A 296 -5.36 -4.61 9.03
CA PHE A 296 -6.52 -3.79 9.31
C PHE A 296 -7.52 -4.54 10.18
N THR A 297 -7.82 -5.78 9.84
CA THR A 297 -8.89 -6.53 10.50
C THR A 297 -8.57 -6.84 11.96
N VAL A 298 -7.30 -7.17 12.28
CA VAL A 298 -6.87 -7.38 13.66
C VAL A 298 -6.98 -6.11 14.51
N ARG A 299 -6.66 -4.94 13.94
CA ARG A 299 -6.86 -3.63 14.58
C ARG A 299 -8.34 -3.40 14.84
N MET A 300 -9.18 -3.57 13.83
CA MET A 300 -10.63 -3.36 13.93
C MET A 300 -11.26 -4.24 15.01
N HIS A 301 -10.81 -5.49 15.14
CA HIS A 301 -11.23 -6.39 16.22
C HIS A 301 -10.91 -5.83 17.61
N ALA A 302 -9.65 -5.44 17.83
CA ALA A 302 -9.21 -4.89 19.11
C ALA A 302 -9.93 -3.58 19.43
N LEU A 303 -10.12 -2.69 18.45
CA LEU A 303 -10.89 -1.46 18.59
C LEU A 303 -12.33 -1.74 19.06
N ARG A 304 -13.04 -2.66 18.40
CA ARG A 304 -14.42 -3.01 18.77
C ARG A 304 -14.49 -3.51 20.21
N VAL A 305 -13.60 -4.41 20.61
CA VAL A 305 -13.63 -5.04 21.94
C VAL A 305 -13.28 -4.02 23.03
N LEU A 306 -12.15 -3.33 22.88
CA LEU A 306 -11.60 -2.46 23.93
C LEU A 306 -12.42 -1.16 24.14
N ARG A 307 -13.15 -0.70 23.12
CA ARG A 307 -14.03 0.49 23.23
C ARG A 307 -15.29 0.24 24.06
N GLN A 308 -15.75 -1.00 24.20
CA GLN A 308 -17.02 -1.27 24.91
C GLN A 308 -17.00 -0.80 26.36
N ARG A 309 -15.83 -0.87 27.01
CA ARG A 309 -15.62 -0.44 28.40
C ARG A 309 -14.58 0.68 28.51
N ASP A 310 -14.32 1.38 27.41
CA ASP A 310 -13.37 2.48 27.30
C ASP A 310 -12.00 2.15 27.94
N ARG A 311 -11.36 1.06 27.49
CA ARG A 311 -10.13 0.54 28.11
C ARG A 311 -8.84 1.19 27.63
N PHE A 312 -8.87 1.86 26.47
CA PHE A 312 -7.67 2.45 25.89
C PHE A 312 -6.98 3.52 26.77
N PRO A 313 -7.69 4.41 27.48
CA PRO A 313 -7.04 5.34 28.40
C PRO A 313 -6.15 4.65 29.45
N ALA A 314 -6.60 3.53 30.03
CA ALA A 314 -5.82 2.76 30.99
C ALA A 314 -4.61 2.07 30.33
N ILE A 315 -4.79 1.52 29.12
CA ILE A 315 -3.71 0.94 28.32
C ILE A 315 -2.65 2.01 28.02
N MET A 316 -3.08 3.20 27.59
CA MET A 316 -2.18 4.31 27.28
C MET A 316 -1.47 4.83 28.52
N ASP A 317 -2.13 4.95 29.66
CA ASP A 317 -1.48 5.35 30.92
C ASP A 317 -0.40 4.34 31.35
N ALA A 318 -0.65 3.04 31.15
CA ALA A 318 0.31 1.99 31.46
C ALA A 318 1.59 2.06 30.61
N ILE A 319 1.49 2.40 29.32
CA ILE A 319 2.65 2.42 28.39
C ILE A 319 3.29 3.80 28.23
N ASN A 320 2.60 4.88 28.56
CA ASN A 320 3.17 6.23 28.50
C ASN A 320 4.29 6.37 29.57
N PRO A 321 5.27 7.28 29.36
CA PRO A 321 6.44 7.42 30.24
C PRO A 321 6.08 7.41 31.72
N GLY A 322 6.75 6.62 32.56
CA GLY A 322 6.45 6.52 33.99
C GLY A 322 5.12 5.83 34.36
N GLY A 323 4.54 5.07 33.43
CA GLY A 323 3.39 4.19 33.64
C GLY A 323 3.77 2.86 34.30
N SER A 324 2.78 1.97 34.50
CA SER A 324 2.99 0.68 35.15
C SER A 324 3.75 -0.34 34.29
N GLY A 325 3.71 -0.20 32.97
CA GLY A 325 4.19 -1.19 32.01
C GLY A 325 3.29 -2.42 31.85
N ASP A 326 2.23 -2.57 32.64
CA ASP A 326 1.26 -3.66 32.54
C ASP A 326 0.00 -3.22 31.80
N LEU A 327 -0.08 -3.57 30.52
CA LEU A 327 -1.19 -3.24 29.63
C LEU A 327 -2.49 -4.00 29.97
N TYR A 328 -2.40 -5.07 30.77
CA TYR A 328 -3.49 -6.01 31.00
C TYR A 328 -4.17 -5.82 32.36
N ALA A 329 -3.63 -4.96 33.23
CA ALA A 329 -4.04 -4.81 34.62
C ALA A 329 -5.55 -4.57 34.81
N GLU A 330 -6.18 -3.83 33.90
CA GLU A 330 -7.61 -3.48 33.98
C GLU A 330 -8.50 -4.20 32.96
N LEU A 331 -7.93 -5.17 32.24
CA LEU A 331 -8.61 -5.87 31.15
C LEU A 331 -9.25 -7.17 31.65
N ASN A 332 -10.46 -7.46 31.16
CA ASN A 332 -11.05 -8.78 31.30
C ASN A 332 -10.41 -9.78 30.31
N GLU A 333 -10.90 -11.01 30.28
CA GLU A 333 -10.36 -12.08 29.42
C GLU A 333 -10.49 -11.76 27.92
N GLU A 334 -11.66 -11.29 27.46
CA GLU A 334 -11.90 -10.96 26.04
C GLU A 334 -11.05 -9.77 25.60
N GLU A 335 -10.99 -8.72 26.41
CA GLU A 335 -10.16 -7.52 26.18
C GLU A 335 -8.68 -7.88 26.14
N SER A 336 -8.22 -8.70 27.08
CA SER A 336 -6.84 -9.18 27.12
C SER A 336 -6.50 -10.04 25.91
N ALA A 337 -7.42 -10.88 25.45
CA ALA A 337 -7.24 -11.71 24.27
C ALA A 337 -7.15 -10.85 23.00
N ALA A 338 -8.05 -9.87 22.83
CA ALA A 338 -8.05 -8.98 21.68
C ALA A 338 -6.79 -8.11 21.61
N LEU A 339 -6.35 -7.52 22.73
CA LEU A 339 -5.11 -6.75 22.79
C LEU A 339 -3.89 -7.64 22.48
N ARG A 340 -3.83 -8.84 23.06
CA ARG A 340 -2.73 -9.78 22.83
C ARG A 340 -2.66 -10.26 21.39
N GLU A 341 -3.81 -10.50 20.74
CA GLU A 341 -3.87 -10.90 19.34
C GLU A 341 -3.28 -9.82 18.42
N ALA A 342 -3.68 -8.55 18.63
CA ALA A 342 -3.12 -7.42 17.89
C ALA A 342 -1.61 -7.27 18.14
N THR A 343 -1.17 -7.29 19.40
CA THR A 343 0.25 -7.14 19.76
C THR A 343 1.10 -8.29 19.20
N ARG A 344 0.64 -9.55 19.27
CA ARG A 344 1.37 -10.71 18.71
C ARG A 344 1.34 -10.77 17.18
N MET A 345 0.38 -10.09 16.55
CA MET A 345 0.42 -9.86 15.10
C MET A 345 1.49 -8.83 14.72
N GLY A 346 1.95 -8.02 15.68
CA GLY A 346 2.98 -7.00 15.50
C GLY A 346 2.47 -5.57 15.67
N TYR A 347 1.19 -5.37 16.03
CA TYR A 347 0.65 -4.02 16.26
C TYR A 347 1.44 -3.37 17.41
N PRO A 348 2.08 -2.21 17.20
CA PRO A 348 2.91 -1.60 18.23
C PRO A 348 2.01 -1.05 19.34
N PRO A 349 2.22 -1.39 20.63
CA PRO A 349 1.38 -0.86 21.70
C PRO A 349 1.32 0.67 21.73
N ARG A 350 2.44 1.34 21.39
CA ARG A 350 2.50 2.80 21.25
C ARG A 350 1.62 3.35 20.13
N GLY A 351 1.25 2.53 19.15
CA GLY A 351 0.36 2.87 18.03
C GLY A 351 -1.07 3.19 18.45
N TRP A 352 -1.49 2.81 19.67
CA TRP A 352 -2.81 3.12 20.20
C TRP A 352 -2.99 4.57 20.65
N TRP A 353 -1.98 5.44 20.52
CA TRP A 353 -2.02 6.81 21.07
C TRP A 353 -3.21 7.65 20.55
N ASN A 354 -3.69 7.39 19.34
CA ASN A 354 -4.84 8.07 18.73
C ASN A 354 -6.14 7.26 18.82
N HIS A 355 -6.26 6.35 19.80
CA HIS A 355 -7.39 5.43 19.94
C HIS A 355 -8.78 6.09 19.93
N GLU A 356 -8.89 7.38 20.30
CA GLU A 356 -10.17 8.09 20.30
C GLU A 356 -10.70 8.28 18.87
N SER A 357 -9.83 8.59 17.92
CA SER A 357 -10.18 8.85 16.51
C SER A 357 -9.79 7.72 15.56
N LEU A 358 -9.08 6.70 16.05
CA LEU A 358 -8.57 5.62 15.20
C LEU A 358 -9.72 4.79 14.60
N ASP A 359 -9.67 4.53 13.30
CA ASP A 359 -10.71 3.79 12.58
C ASP A 359 -10.11 2.62 11.77
N SER A 360 -10.84 2.15 10.76
CA SER A 360 -10.38 1.09 9.87
C SER A 360 -9.26 1.57 8.92
N GLY A 361 -8.95 2.87 8.87
CA GLY A 361 -7.86 3.45 8.08
C GLY A 361 -7.99 3.15 6.59
N TYR A 362 -6.92 2.64 5.99
CA TYR A 362 -6.91 2.27 4.57
C TYR A 362 -7.75 1.04 4.22
N PHE A 363 -8.36 0.38 5.19
CA PHE A 363 -9.19 -0.80 4.97
C PHE A 363 -10.28 -0.56 3.92
N ALA A 364 -10.95 0.59 3.94
CA ALA A 364 -12.02 0.91 2.98
C ALA A 364 -11.57 0.77 1.51
N GLN A 365 -10.29 1.02 1.20
CA GLN A 365 -9.76 0.92 -0.17
C GLN A 365 -9.54 -0.53 -0.62
N VAL A 366 -9.34 -1.44 0.32
CA VAL A 366 -9.08 -2.87 0.06
C VAL A 366 -10.27 -3.77 0.39
N ALA A 367 -11.24 -3.26 1.16
CA ALA A 367 -12.46 -3.95 1.56
C ALA A 367 -13.20 -4.63 0.39
N PRO A 368 -13.30 -4.02 -0.82
CA PRO A 368 -13.97 -4.65 -1.96
C PRO A 368 -13.35 -5.97 -2.44
N ILE A 369 -12.07 -6.24 -2.13
CA ILE A 369 -11.37 -7.45 -2.59
C ILE A 369 -11.97 -8.71 -1.94
N MET A 370 -12.37 -8.63 -0.67
CA MET A 370 -12.87 -9.80 0.08
C MET A 370 -14.18 -10.35 -0.47
N PRO A 371 -15.27 -9.59 -0.64
CA PRO A 371 -16.49 -10.11 -1.25
C PRO A 371 -16.31 -10.51 -2.73
N MET A 372 -15.29 -9.97 -3.42
CA MET A 372 -14.98 -10.34 -4.81
C MET A 372 -14.31 -11.72 -4.90
N LEU A 373 -13.34 -12.00 -4.03
CA LEU A 373 -12.54 -13.22 -4.07
C LEU A 373 -13.08 -14.33 -3.16
N ASP A 374 -13.73 -13.97 -2.05
CA ASP A 374 -14.25 -14.90 -1.05
C ASP A 374 -15.71 -14.60 -0.67
N PRO A 375 -16.66 -14.60 -1.64
CA PRO A 375 -18.05 -14.17 -1.43
C PRO A 375 -18.81 -15.01 -0.40
N ALA A 376 -18.43 -16.28 -0.18
CA ALA A 376 -19.09 -17.17 0.76
C ALA A 376 -18.71 -16.90 2.23
N TYR A 377 -17.62 -16.16 2.48
CA TYR A 377 -17.09 -15.98 3.83
C TYR A 377 -18.11 -15.41 4.83
N VAL A 378 -18.88 -14.40 4.42
CA VAL A 378 -19.85 -13.77 5.33
C VAL A 378 -20.92 -14.76 5.79
N GLU A 379 -21.41 -15.63 4.90
CA GLU A 379 -22.40 -16.64 5.25
C GLU A 379 -21.80 -17.70 6.15
N ASP A 380 -20.59 -18.19 5.82
CA ASP A 380 -19.88 -19.17 6.63
C ASP A 380 -19.60 -18.64 8.04
N PHE A 381 -19.17 -17.38 8.15
CA PHE A 381 -18.87 -16.73 9.42
C PHE A 381 -20.06 -16.74 10.38
N TRP A 382 -21.27 -16.52 9.87
CA TRP A 382 -22.49 -16.46 10.68
C TRP A 382 -23.16 -17.82 10.89
N SER A 383 -22.83 -18.85 10.09
CA SER A 383 -23.58 -20.12 10.08
C SER A 383 -22.76 -21.36 10.42
N GLN A 384 -21.45 -21.39 10.14
CA GLN A 384 -20.64 -22.60 10.27
C GLN A 384 -19.93 -22.67 11.63
N PRO A 385 -19.79 -23.85 12.27
CA PRO A 385 -19.09 -23.99 13.54
C PRO A 385 -17.63 -23.52 13.48
N GLY A 386 -17.14 -22.93 14.58
CA GLY A 386 -15.75 -22.49 14.73
C GLY A 386 -15.46 -21.06 14.24
N TYR A 387 -16.46 -20.38 13.67
CA TYR A 387 -16.41 -18.94 13.41
C TYR A 387 -17.00 -18.15 14.58
N LEU A 388 -16.49 -16.93 14.82
CA LEU A 388 -16.91 -16.12 15.96
C LEU A 388 -18.38 -15.68 15.88
N GLY A 389 -18.95 -15.56 14.67
CA GLY A 389 -20.34 -15.14 14.44
C GLY A 389 -21.37 -16.24 14.68
N SER A 390 -20.99 -17.50 14.53
CA SER A 390 -21.88 -18.66 14.74
C SER A 390 -21.89 -19.15 16.19
N ASP A 391 -20.93 -18.74 17.01
CA ASP A 391 -20.92 -19.05 18.44
C ASP A 391 -22.05 -18.29 19.18
N PRO A 392 -23.03 -18.98 19.76
CA PRO A 392 -24.14 -18.34 20.47
C PRO A 392 -23.70 -17.58 21.73
N ALA A 393 -22.54 -17.88 22.30
CA ALA A 393 -21.98 -17.19 23.47
C ALA A 393 -21.22 -15.91 23.10
N SER A 394 -20.91 -15.70 21.81
CA SER A 394 -20.12 -14.56 21.37
C SER A 394 -20.89 -13.24 21.44
N ALA A 395 -20.29 -12.24 22.08
CA ALA A 395 -20.83 -10.89 22.19
C ALA A 395 -20.95 -10.18 20.83
N ILE A 396 -20.26 -10.64 19.78
CA ILE A 396 -20.30 -10.02 18.44
C ILE A 396 -21.72 -10.00 17.85
N ARG A 397 -22.57 -10.96 18.23
CA ARG A 397 -23.95 -11.07 17.73
C ARG A 397 -24.80 -9.86 18.15
N ALA A 398 -24.51 -9.27 19.31
CA ALA A 398 -25.20 -8.07 19.79
C ALA A 398 -24.84 -6.81 18.99
N ALA A 399 -23.71 -6.79 18.28
CA ALA A 399 -23.28 -5.67 17.44
C ALA A 399 -23.94 -5.70 16.05
N ARG A 400 -24.62 -6.78 15.68
CA ARG A 400 -25.23 -6.95 14.35
C ARG A 400 -26.46 -6.05 14.19
N PHE A 401 -26.52 -5.27 13.10
CA PHE A 401 -27.72 -4.48 12.77
C PHE A 401 -27.98 -4.40 11.26
N GLN A 402 -29.24 -4.17 10.92
CA GLN A 402 -29.69 -3.84 9.56
C GLN A 402 -30.53 -2.57 9.61
N PHE A 403 -30.37 -1.70 8.63
CA PHE A 403 -31.13 -0.47 8.51
C PHE A 403 -31.63 -0.27 7.08
N ASP A 404 -32.94 -0.37 6.87
CA ASP A 404 -33.58 -0.19 5.57
C ASP A 404 -33.82 1.29 5.27
N THR A 405 -33.43 1.73 4.09
CA THR A 405 -33.56 3.12 3.63
C THR A 405 -33.74 3.16 2.11
N SER A 406 -33.70 4.34 1.51
CA SER A 406 -33.77 4.52 0.06
C SER A 406 -32.81 5.59 -0.42
N VAL A 407 -32.34 5.45 -1.65
CA VAL A 407 -31.51 6.46 -2.32
C VAL A 407 -32.38 7.65 -2.71
N THR A 408 -32.10 8.85 -2.18
CA THR A 408 -32.80 10.09 -2.56
C THR A 408 -32.17 10.74 -3.77
N ARG A 409 -30.84 10.68 -3.87
CA ARG A 409 -30.07 11.30 -4.93
C ARG A 409 -28.81 10.51 -5.23
N VAL A 410 -28.42 10.52 -6.50
CA VAL A 410 -27.11 10.00 -6.91
C VAL A 410 -26.23 11.18 -7.31
N ILE A 411 -24.99 11.15 -6.84
CA ILE A 411 -23.98 12.17 -7.09
C ILE A 411 -22.96 11.56 -8.04
N GLU A 412 -22.92 12.10 -9.26
CA GLU A 412 -22.00 11.63 -10.28
C GLU A 412 -20.55 12.01 -9.94
N GLY A 413 -19.62 11.11 -10.24
CA GLY A 413 -18.21 11.23 -9.89
C GLY A 413 -17.51 9.88 -9.97
N PHE A 414 -16.19 9.87 -9.85
CA PHE A 414 -15.40 8.65 -9.78
C PHE A 414 -14.44 8.73 -8.56
N PRO A 415 -14.77 8.05 -7.44
CA PRO A 415 -15.91 7.14 -7.25
C PRO A 415 -17.26 7.87 -7.11
N ARG A 416 -18.34 7.16 -7.45
CA ARG A 416 -19.72 7.65 -7.34
C ARG A 416 -20.14 7.75 -5.86
N GLN A 417 -21.05 8.68 -5.55
CA GLN A 417 -21.64 8.82 -4.21
C GLN A 417 -23.17 8.76 -4.28
N VAL A 418 -23.80 8.40 -3.17
CA VAL A 418 -25.26 8.38 -3.05
C VAL A 418 -25.72 9.03 -1.76
N GLU A 419 -26.82 9.76 -1.84
CA GLU A 419 -27.51 10.34 -0.69
C GLU A 419 -28.66 9.43 -0.30
N LEU A 420 -28.76 9.12 0.99
CA LEU A 420 -29.77 8.25 1.57
C LEU A 420 -30.87 9.08 2.24
N ALA A 421 -32.10 8.55 2.25
CA ALA A 421 -33.23 9.22 2.89
C ALA A 421 -33.02 9.37 4.40
N ASP A 422 -32.44 8.34 5.01
CA ASP A 422 -32.09 8.29 6.42
C ASP A 422 -30.93 7.32 6.64
N VAL A 423 -30.25 7.45 7.78
CA VAL A 423 -29.11 6.63 8.20
C VAL A 423 -29.25 6.24 9.69
N PRO A 424 -28.55 5.19 10.17
CA PRO A 424 -28.55 4.84 11.59
C PRO A 424 -28.08 6.01 12.47
N GLY A 425 -28.70 6.16 13.65
CA GLY A 425 -28.29 7.17 14.65
C GLY A 425 -27.00 6.85 15.41
N HIS A 426 -26.17 5.94 14.88
CA HIS A 426 -24.88 5.51 15.43
C HIS A 426 -23.91 5.23 14.28
N ASP A 427 -22.63 5.04 14.59
CA ASP A 427 -21.60 4.76 13.58
C ASP A 427 -21.90 3.46 12.80
N PHE A 428 -21.77 3.55 11.48
CA PHE A 428 -21.96 2.44 10.55
C PHE A 428 -20.80 2.30 9.56
N ALA A 429 -19.62 2.81 9.91
CA ALA A 429 -18.38 2.55 9.17
C ALA A 429 -18.19 1.04 8.90
N ASP A 430 -17.52 0.73 7.78
CA ASP A 430 -17.25 -0.63 7.28
C ASP A 430 -18.50 -1.47 6.95
N SER A 431 -19.71 -0.91 7.08
CA SER A 431 -20.94 -1.57 6.64
C SER A 431 -21.02 -1.64 5.12
N HIS A 432 -21.83 -2.56 4.61
CA HIS A 432 -22.14 -2.63 3.19
C HIS A 432 -23.48 -1.96 2.90
N LEU A 433 -23.57 -1.33 1.73
CA LEU A 433 -24.83 -0.98 1.11
C LEU A 433 -25.32 -2.18 0.30
N VAL A 434 -26.42 -2.80 0.73
CA VAL A 434 -27.08 -3.92 0.06
C VAL A 434 -28.26 -3.39 -0.74
N MET A 435 -28.29 -3.66 -2.04
CA MET A 435 -29.41 -3.22 -2.89
C MET A 435 -30.57 -4.20 -2.77
N THR A 436 -31.72 -3.72 -2.31
CA THR A 436 -32.93 -4.54 -2.10
C THR A 436 -33.96 -4.36 -3.21
N SER A 437 -33.79 -3.36 -4.07
CA SER A 437 -34.52 -3.18 -5.34
C SER A 437 -33.62 -2.65 -6.45
N GLY A 438 -34.20 -2.37 -7.62
CA GLY A 438 -33.48 -1.76 -8.75
C GLY A 438 -32.67 -2.76 -9.57
N ALA A 439 -31.91 -2.24 -10.56
CA ALA A 439 -31.13 -3.06 -11.49
C ALA A 439 -29.97 -3.83 -10.82
N ALA A 440 -29.55 -3.39 -9.63
CA ALA A 440 -28.48 -3.99 -8.85
C ALA A 440 -28.99 -4.83 -7.67
N ALA A 441 -30.29 -5.15 -7.60
CA ALA A 441 -30.87 -5.91 -6.50
C ALA A 441 -30.12 -7.22 -6.21
N GLY A 442 -29.90 -7.51 -4.93
CA GLY A 442 -29.19 -8.69 -4.44
C GLY A 442 -27.67 -8.53 -4.37
N LYS A 443 -27.10 -7.44 -4.89
CA LYS A 443 -25.68 -7.15 -4.75
C LYS A 443 -25.39 -6.33 -3.48
N SER A 444 -24.12 -6.26 -3.09
CA SER A 444 -23.66 -5.41 -1.98
C SER A 444 -22.35 -4.71 -2.33
N ILE A 445 -22.16 -3.48 -1.85
CA ILE A 445 -20.90 -2.72 -2.00
C ILE A 445 -20.46 -2.24 -0.60
N PRO A 446 -19.17 -2.38 -0.22
CA PRO A 446 -18.64 -1.76 0.99
C PRO A 446 -18.78 -0.22 0.96
N ILE A 447 -19.25 0.36 2.06
CA ILE A 447 -19.27 1.81 2.25
C ILE A 447 -17.86 2.28 2.61
N ALA A 448 -17.33 3.24 1.86
CA ALA A 448 -15.97 3.74 2.03
C ALA A 448 -15.89 5.10 2.73
N THR A 449 -16.90 5.96 2.54
CA THR A 449 -16.96 7.27 3.19
C THR A 449 -18.38 7.57 3.65
N ILE A 450 -18.51 8.33 4.74
CA ILE A 450 -19.77 8.75 5.33
C ILE A 450 -19.68 10.26 5.62
N SER A 451 -20.65 11.02 5.13
CA SER A 451 -20.80 12.45 5.42
C SER A 451 -22.29 12.79 5.55
N GLY A 452 -22.77 12.82 6.78
CA GLY A 452 -24.22 12.87 7.07
C GLY A 452 -24.94 11.69 6.39
N ASN A 453 -25.92 12.00 5.54
CA ASN A 453 -26.66 10.99 4.78
C ASN A 453 -26.00 10.61 3.45
N THR A 454 -24.84 11.19 3.12
CA THR A 454 -24.12 10.89 1.88
C THR A 454 -23.07 9.82 2.16
N ILE A 455 -23.07 8.78 1.34
CA ILE A 455 -22.05 7.72 1.38
C ILE A 455 -21.30 7.64 0.04
N GLY A 456 -20.03 7.27 0.12
CA GLY A 456 -19.17 7.02 -1.05
C GLY A 456 -18.63 5.59 -1.08
N PHE A 457 -18.15 5.21 -2.26
CA PHE A 457 -17.55 3.89 -2.51
C PHE A 457 -16.06 4.02 -2.82
N ALA A 458 -15.29 2.95 -2.61
CA ALA A 458 -13.87 2.93 -2.95
C ALA A 458 -13.64 2.83 -4.47
N TYR A 459 -12.45 3.20 -4.94
CA TYR A 459 -12.07 3.03 -6.36
C TYR A 459 -12.12 1.56 -6.81
N ALA A 460 -11.72 0.64 -5.93
CA ALA A 460 -11.75 -0.79 -6.19
C ALA A 460 -13.14 -1.44 -6.06
N ALA A 461 -14.18 -0.66 -5.73
CA ALA A 461 -15.55 -1.19 -5.64
C ALA A 461 -16.07 -1.67 -7.02
N ASP A 462 -17.09 -2.52 -7.01
CA ASP A 462 -17.80 -2.92 -8.24
C ASP A 462 -18.49 -1.70 -8.87
N GLN A 463 -17.79 -1.08 -9.82
CA GLN A 463 -18.24 0.13 -10.50
C GLN A 463 -19.49 -0.14 -11.36
N SER A 464 -19.68 -1.35 -11.89
CA SER A 464 -20.91 -1.70 -12.60
C SER A 464 -22.11 -1.60 -11.67
N THR A 465 -21.95 -2.11 -10.45
CA THR A 465 -22.99 -2.07 -9.43
C THR A 465 -23.20 -0.66 -8.90
N ALA A 466 -22.15 0.11 -8.61
CA ALA A 466 -22.26 1.50 -8.18
C ALA A 466 -22.93 2.38 -9.24
N ASN A 467 -22.58 2.20 -10.52
CA ASN A 467 -23.18 2.90 -11.65
C ASN A 467 -24.61 2.44 -11.96
N GLY A 468 -25.04 1.30 -11.42
CA GLY A 468 -26.40 0.78 -11.52
C GLY A 468 -27.40 1.47 -10.58
N ILE A 469 -26.93 2.13 -9.52
CA ILE A 469 -27.79 2.74 -8.49
C ILE A 469 -28.58 3.93 -9.06
N ARG A 470 -29.86 4.06 -8.71
CA ARG A 470 -30.76 5.15 -9.10
C ARG A 470 -31.48 5.73 -7.89
N ALA A 471 -31.87 7.01 -7.98
CA ALA A 471 -32.78 7.60 -7.01
C ALA A 471 -34.11 6.83 -6.99
N GLY A 472 -34.63 6.57 -5.78
CA GLY A 472 -35.79 5.73 -5.53
C GLY A 472 -35.47 4.26 -5.25
N ASP A 473 -34.24 3.80 -5.50
CA ASP A 473 -33.85 2.43 -5.14
C ASP A 473 -33.91 2.23 -3.62
N ARG A 474 -34.51 1.12 -3.20
CA ARG A 474 -34.48 0.64 -1.82
C ARG A 474 -33.15 -0.07 -1.56
N VAL A 475 -32.56 0.25 -0.42
CA VAL A 475 -31.25 -0.24 0.00
C VAL A 475 -31.25 -0.53 1.49
N ARG A 476 -30.28 -1.31 1.94
CA ARG A 476 -30.07 -1.68 3.33
C ARG A 476 -28.62 -1.43 3.71
N ILE A 477 -28.40 -0.72 4.81
CA ILE A 477 -27.10 -0.68 5.47
C ILE A 477 -26.99 -1.93 6.33
N ASP A 478 -25.94 -2.72 6.09
CA ASP A 478 -25.74 -4.02 6.72
C ASP A 478 -24.28 -4.21 7.16
N ASN A 479 -24.07 -4.39 8.47
CA ASN A 479 -22.73 -4.56 9.04
C ASN A 479 -22.24 -6.03 9.14
N ALA A 480 -22.93 -7.01 8.53
CA ALA A 480 -22.55 -8.42 8.57
C ALA A 480 -21.10 -8.64 8.10
N TRP A 481 -20.73 -8.02 6.99
CA TRP A 481 -19.38 -8.08 6.44
C TRP A 481 -18.37 -7.39 7.34
N GLY A 482 -18.65 -6.17 7.78
CA GLY A 482 -17.75 -5.41 8.67
C GLY A 482 -17.42 -6.19 9.94
N LEU A 483 -18.41 -6.81 10.59
CA LEU A 483 -18.19 -7.66 11.77
C LEU A 483 -17.45 -8.96 11.45
N ALA A 484 -17.81 -9.64 10.37
CA ALA A 484 -17.14 -10.88 9.96
C ALA A 484 -15.65 -10.64 9.64
N LEU A 485 -15.34 -9.52 8.98
CA LEU A 485 -13.98 -9.22 8.55
C LEU A 485 -13.03 -8.94 9.71
N GLN A 486 -13.51 -8.47 10.87
CA GLN A 486 -12.67 -8.19 12.04
C GLN A 486 -11.84 -9.40 12.51
N THR A 487 -12.25 -10.63 12.25
CA THR A 487 -11.44 -11.82 12.58
C THR A 487 -10.94 -12.59 11.37
N TYR A 488 -10.97 -12.00 10.17
CA TYR A 488 -10.59 -12.68 8.93
C TYR A 488 -9.16 -13.20 8.95
N GLN A 489 -8.24 -12.50 9.61
CA GLN A 489 -6.84 -12.91 9.79
C GLN A 489 -6.68 -14.31 10.40
N ARG A 490 -7.64 -14.76 11.22
CA ARG A 490 -7.65 -16.09 11.85
C ARG A 490 -7.90 -17.21 10.82
N HIS A 491 -8.50 -16.87 9.69
CA HIS A 491 -8.92 -17.77 8.61
C HIS A 491 -8.04 -17.64 7.34
N GLN A 492 -6.94 -16.89 7.45
CA GLN A 492 -5.98 -16.58 6.39
C GLN A 492 -4.57 -17.00 6.80
N LEU A 493 -4.41 -18.20 7.36
CA LEU A 493 -3.15 -18.70 7.92
C LEU A 493 -2.12 -19.00 6.82
N PRO A 494 -1.04 -18.20 6.68
CA PRO A 494 -0.04 -18.40 5.64
C PRO A 494 0.98 -19.48 6.03
N THR A 495 2.16 -19.49 5.41
CA THR A 495 3.30 -20.32 5.83
C THR A 495 3.93 -19.80 7.15
N PRO A 496 4.65 -20.65 7.93
CA PRO A 496 5.15 -20.28 9.26
C PRO A 496 6.22 -19.19 9.31
N ASP A 497 6.86 -18.85 8.18
CA ASP A 497 7.83 -17.76 8.07
C ASP A 497 7.18 -16.38 8.27
N LEU A 498 5.88 -16.24 8.00
CA LEU A 498 5.07 -15.08 8.37
C LEU A 498 4.66 -15.19 9.84
N TYR A 499 5.65 -15.03 10.72
CA TYR A 499 5.58 -15.49 12.11
C TYR A 499 4.50 -14.81 12.96
N GLY A 500 4.01 -13.62 12.59
CA GLY A 500 2.87 -12.98 13.26
C GLY A 500 1.58 -13.83 13.28
N TRP A 501 1.43 -14.76 12.32
CA TRP A 501 0.29 -15.70 12.28
C TRP A 501 0.52 -16.99 13.07
N ASN A 502 1.72 -17.26 13.56
CA ASN A 502 1.99 -18.51 14.28
C ASN A 502 1.18 -18.63 15.58
N GLN A 503 0.67 -17.50 16.11
CA GLN A 503 -0.31 -17.49 17.20
C GLN A 503 -1.64 -18.20 16.88
N TYR A 504 -1.96 -18.42 15.59
CA TYR A 504 -3.17 -19.13 15.15
C TYR A 504 -2.92 -20.62 14.86
N ARG A 505 -1.76 -21.14 15.26
CA ARG A 505 -1.41 -22.56 15.15
C ARG A 505 -1.50 -23.24 16.52
N LYS A 506 -1.87 -24.50 16.49
CA LYS A 506 -1.68 -25.45 17.58
C LYS A 506 -0.20 -25.84 17.68
N PRO A 507 0.23 -26.47 18.80
CA PRO A 507 1.62 -26.94 18.96
C PRO A 507 2.09 -27.92 17.87
N ASP A 508 1.17 -28.66 17.24
CA ASP A 508 1.46 -29.58 16.13
C ASP A 508 1.48 -28.89 14.75
N GLY A 509 1.31 -27.56 14.70
CA GLY A 509 1.28 -26.76 13.49
C GLY A 509 -0.09 -26.64 12.81
N ALA A 510 -1.10 -27.40 13.26
CA ALA A 510 -2.44 -27.35 12.69
C ALA A 510 -3.16 -26.02 13.02
N PRO A 511 -4.07 -25.54 12.16
CA PRO A 511 -4.82 -24.31 12.44
C PRO A 511 -5.68 -24.41 13.71
N LEU A 512 -5.78 -23.31 14.46
CA LEU A 512 -6.74 -23.17 15.58
C LEU A 512 -8.17 -22.94 15.10
N TYR A 513 -8.33 -22.22 13.99
CA TYR A 513 -9.62 -21.81 13.44
C TYR A 513 -9.89 -22.45 12.06
N PRO A 514 -11.16 -22.53 11.60
CA PRO A 514 -11.47 -22.88 10.22
C PRO A 514 -10.66 -22.03 9.24
N GLN A 515 -10.20 -22.60 8.13
CA GLN A 515 -9.40 -21.87 7.13
C GLN A 515 -10.18 -21.71 5.83
N ARG A 516 -9.90 -20.63 5.10
CA ARG A 516 -10.39 -20.43 3.72
C ARG A 516 -9.49 -21.15 2.73
N ASP A 517 -10.06 -21.56 1.59
CA ASP A 517 -9.33 -22.27 0.55
C ASP A 517 -8.25 -21.41 -0.12
N MET A 518 -8.40 -20.09 -0.08
CA MET A 518 -7.47 -19.14 -0.68
C MET A 518 -7.00 -18.08 0.32
N LEU A 519 -5.74 -17.69 0.16
CA LEU A 519 -5.16 -16.53 0.83
C LEU A 519 -5.34 -15.30 -0.06
N ILE A 520 -6.08 -14.31 0.43
CA ILE A 520 -6.38 -13.07 -0.29
C ILE A 520 -5.14 -12.20 -0.43
N GLY A 521 -4.34 -12.10 0.62
CA GLY A 521 -3.18 -11.22 0.65
C GLY A 521 -2.20 -11.49 -0.49
N PRO A 522 -1.68 -12.72 -0.66
CA PRO A 522 -0.75 -13.03 -1.74
C PRO A 522 -1.28 -12.68 -3.15
N ILE A 523 -2.59 -12.82 -3.39
CA ILE A 523 -3.21 -12.44 -4.66
C ILE A 523 -3.20 -10.92 -4.83
N ALA A 524 -3.57 -10.16 -3.80
CA ALA A 524 -3.53 -8.70 -3.82
C ALA A 524 -2.10 -8.15 -3.97
N ALA A 525 -1.14 -8.74 -3.25
CA ALA A 525 0.27 -8.40 -3.33
C ALA A 525 0.82 -8.67 -4.74
N ALA A 526 0.55 -9.85 -5.31
CA ALA A 526 0.97 -10.17 -6.68
C ALA A 526 0.26 -9.31 -7.74
N GLY A 527 -0.99 -8.88 -7.50
CA GLY A 527 -1.67 -7.91 -8.35
C GLY A 527 -0.97 -6.55 -8.41
N THR A 528 -0.20 -6.21 -7.37
CA THR A 528 0.54 -4.94 -7.25
C THR A 528 2.00 -5.05 -7.67
N ALA A 529 2.68 -6.13 -7.26
CA ALA A 529 4.11 -6.39 -7.51
C ALA A 529 4.38 -7.24 -8.76
N ALA A 530 3.34 -7.76 -9.42
CA ALA A 530 3.37 -8.82 -10.44
C ALA A 530 3.86 -10.19 -9.96
N THR A 531 4.68 -10.26 -8.91
CA THR A 531 5.18 -11.48 -8.27
C THR A 531 5.14 -11.36 -6.75
N LEU A 532 5.24 -12.50 -6.07
CA LEU A 532 5.52 -12.49 -4.63
C LEU A 532 7.00 -12.23 -4.39
N ALA A 533 7.30 -11.48 -3.34
CA ALA A 533 8.66 -11.13 -2.94
C ALA A 533 9.49 -12.38 -2.61
N SER A 534 10.65 -12.51 -3.24
CA SER A 534 11.57 -13.64 -3.14
C SER A 534 12.93 -13.29 -2.53
N GLY A 535 13.25 -11.99 -2.41
CA GLY A 535 14.54 -11.47 -1.98
C GLY A 535 15.62 -11.47 -3.07
N ARG A 536 15.29 -11.88 -4.30
CA ARG A 536 16.22 -11.98 -5.44
C ARG A 536 16.19 -10.72 -6.29
N PHE A 537 17.12 -9.81 -6.04
CA PHE A 537 17.26 -8.58 -6.82
C PHE A 537 18.71 -8.33 -7.25
N SER A 538 18.89 -7.44 -8.23
CA SER A 538 20.19 -6.90 -8.61
C SER A 538 20.33 -5.45 -8.14
N GLY A 539 21.55 -4.98 -7.87
CA GLY A 539 21.80 -3.61 -7.44
C GLY A 539 21.94 -3.48 -5.92
N LYS A 540 21.50 -2.35 -5.36
CA LYS A 540 21.60 -2.04 -3.93
C LYS A 540 20.25 -1.57 -3.39
N MET A 541 19.95 -1.90 -2.13
CA MET A 541 18.67 -1.59 -1.51
C MET A 541 18.85 -1.03 -0.10
N ILE A 542 18.17 0.06 0.20
CA ILE A 542 17.94 0.53 1.57
C ILE A 542 16.45 0.40 1.84
N LEU A 543 16.06 -0.47 2.75
CA LEU A 543 14.68 -0.59 3.21
C LEU A 543 14.49 0.29 4.44
N LEU A 544 13.45 1.14 4.43
CA LEU A 544 13.10 1.99 5.57
C LEU A 544 11.75 1.55 6.16
N GLU A 545 11.71 1.28 7.46
CA GLU A 545 10.50 0.82 8.14
C GLU A 545 10.19 1.64 9.39
N CYS A 546 8.90 1.84 9.68
CA CYS A 546 8.42 2.69 10.77
C CYS A 546 8.03 1.86 12.00
N LEU A 547 8.60 2.15 13.19
CA LEU A 547 8.37 1.33 14.39
C LEU A 547 6.99 1.51 15.03
N MET A 548 6.28 2.62 14.77
CA MET A 548 4.93 2.86 15.27
C MET A 548 3.86 2.67 14.20
N ASP A 549 4.21 2.13 13.03
CA ASP A 549 3.26 1.89 11.95
C ASP A 549 2.21 0.84 12.36
N ILE A 550 0.97 1.15 12.02
CA ILE A 550 -0.25 0.42 12.40
C ILE A 550 -0.95 -0.23 11.20
N ASP A 551 -0.46 0.00 9.99
CA ASP A 551 -0.97 -0.53 8.72
C ASP A 551 0.06 -1.42 8.01
N ALA A 552 1.36 -1.13 8.18
CA ALA A 552 2.51 -1.93 7.77
C ALA A 552 3.40 -2.21 9.00
N LEU A 553 3.24 -3.37 9.63
CA LEU A 553 3.84 -3.65 10.93
C LEU A 553 5.36 -3.86 10.81
N ALA A 554 6.16 -3.27 11.69
CA ALA A 554 7.61 -3.18 11.55
C ALA A 554 8.34 -4.52 11.28
N TRP A 555 7.86 -5.63 11.84
CA TRP A 555 8.45 -6.96 11.64
C TRP A 555 8.39 -7.44 10.18
N GLN A 556 7.52 -6.85 9.35
CA GLN A 556 7.36 -7.19 7.94
C GLN A 556 8.61 -6.86 7.12
N ALA A 557 9.37 -5.83 7.50
CA ALA A 557 10.68 -5.55 6.92
C ALA A 557 11.75 -6.57 7.31
N ASP A 558 11.72 -7.07 8.55
CA ASP A 558 12.61 -8.15 9.02
C ASP A 558 12.32 -9.47 8.28
N TRP A 559 11.04 -9.76 8.03
CA TRP A 559 10.66 -10.89 7.18
C TRP A 559 11.27 -10.78 5.78
N TYR A 560 11.20 -9.62 5.14
CA TYR A 560 11.79 -9.44 3.81
C TYR A 560 13.32 -9.47 3.84
N ARG A 561 13.97 -8.88 4.85
CA ARG A 561 15.42 -9.04 5.08
C ARG A 561 15.80 -10.52 5.15
N SER A 562 15.00 -11.34 5.83
CA SER A 562 15.21 -12.79 5.91
C SER A 562 15.09 -13.48 4.55
N ARG A 563 14.14 -13.05 3.69
CA ARG A 563 14.04 -13.54 2.30
C ARG A 563 15.27 -13.16 1.46
N VAL A 564 15.76 -11.92 1.60
CA VAL A 564 16.98 -11.46 0.93
C VAL A 564 18.19 -12.27 1.38
N GLN A 565 18.32 -12.51 2.70
CA GLN A 565 19.40 -13.32 3.25
C GLN A 565 19.35 -14.77 2.74
N GLU A 566 18.17 -15.38 2.68
CA GLU A 566 17.99 -16.73 2.12
C GLU A 566 18.32 -16.79 0.63
N ALA A 567 17.94 -15.76 -0.13
CA ALA A 567 18.15 -15.69 -1.57
C ALA A 567 19.62 -15.42 -1.96
N GLN A 568 20.33 -14.57 -1.20
CA GLN A 568 21.65 -14.05 -1.57
C GLN A 568 22.79 -14.60 -0.69
N GLY A 569 22.48 -15.31 0.39
CA GLY A 569 23.45 -15.95 1.28
C GLY A 569 24.20 -14.97 2.19
N ALA A 570 25.36 -15.38 2.70
CA ALA A 570 26.08 -14.65 3.75
C ALA A 570 26.56 -13.23 3.37
N GLY A 571 26.65 -12.93 2.07
CA GLY A 571 27.06 -11.61 1.55
C GLY A 571 25.92 -10.64 1.30
N PHE A 572 24.66 -10.96 1.65
CA PHE A 572 23.51 -10.13 1.29
C PHE A 572 23.60 -8.68 1.79
N GLU A 573 24.27 -8.46 2.94
CA GLU A 573 24.44 -7.12 3.50
C GLU A 573 25.33 -6.22 2.61
N ASP A 574 26.11 -6.77 1.67
CA ASP A 574 26.86 -5.98 0.68
C ASP A 574 25.96 -5.26 -0.34
N HIS A 575 24.67 -5.64 -0.38
CA HIS A 575 23.66 -5.12 -1.30
C HIS A 575 22.38 -4.65 -0.60
N PHE A 576 22.23 -4.90 0.70
CA PHE A 576 21.03 -4.59 1.46
C PHE A 576 21.33 -3.91 2.81
N ALA A 577 20.59 -2.84 3.12
CA ALA A 577 20.56 -2.20 4.43
C ALA A 577 19.12 -2.00 4.89
N LEU A 578 18.88 -2.13 6.20
CA LEU A 578 17.56 -1.94 6.82
C LEU A 578 17.62 -0.85 7.89
N TRP A 579 16.77 0.16 7.76
CA TRP A 579 16.59 1.24 8.73
C TRP A 579 15.22 1.15 9.38
N PHE A 580 15.22 1.14 10.72
CA PHE A 580 14.00 1.36 11.49
C PHE A 580 13.96 2.80 12.02
N ILE A 581 12.83 3.48 11.81
CA ILE A 581 12.57 4.85 12.25
C ILE A 581 11.60 4.79 13.43
N ASP A 582 12.10 5.10 14.62
CA ASP A 582 11.33 5.20 15.85
C ASP A 582 10.42 6.42 15.85
N HIS A 583 9.29 6.34 16.55
CA HIS A 583 8.27 7.38 16.58
C HIS A 583 7.72 7.77 15.20
N ALA A 584 7.85 6.95 14.14
CA ALA A 584 7.23 7.22 12.84
C ALA A 584 6.08 6.24 12.58
N GLN A 585 5.06 6.70 11.85
CA GLN A 585 3.87 5.93 11.44
C GLN A 585 3.81 5.76 9.92
N HIS A 586 2.70 5.19 9.44
CA HIS A 586 2.45 4.97 8.01
C HIS A 586 2.51 6.26 7.19
N ASP A 587 1.99 7.35 7.76
CA ASP A 587 2.07 8.70 7.21
C ASP A 587 2.83 9.64 8.15
N ASN A 588 3.20 10.80 7.59
CA ASN A 588 3.74 11.90 8.36
C ASN A 588 2.65 12.49 9.27
N PRO A 589 3.00 12.99 10.48
CA PRO A 589 2.03 13.62 11.37
C PRO A 589 1.41 14.88 10.75
N GLN A 590 0.07 14.91 10.67
CA GLN A 590 -0.70 16.03 10.09
C GLN A 590 -1.42 16.90 11.13
N THR A 591 -1.39 16.51 12.41
CA THR A 591 -2.06 17.23 13.49
C THR A 591 -1.10 17.52 14.64
N PRO A 592 -1.36 18.55 15.46
CA PRO A 592 -0.58 18.78 16.67
C PRO A 592 -0.56 17.54 17.58
N ALA A 593 -1.69 16.87 17.79
CA ALA A 593 -1.73 15.63 18.59
C ALA A 593 -0.81 14.54 18.02
N ALA A 594 -0.75 14.37 16.69
CA ALA A 594 0.19 13.46 16.05
C ALA A 594 1.64 13.90 16.26
N HIS A 595 1.94 15.19 16.08
CA HIS A 595 3.26 15.75 16.32
C HIS A 595 3.77 15.56 17.77
N ALA A 596 2.89 15.38 18.75
CA ALA A 596 3.28 15.07 20.15
C ALA A 596 3.70 13.59 20.37
N HIS A 597 3.37 12.70 19.43
CA HIS A 597 3.59 11.25 19.55
C HIS A 597 4.48 10.68 18.45
N THR A 598 4.51 11.33 17.29
CA THR A 598 5.19 10.84 16.10
C THR A 598 5.97 11.93 15.37
N VAL A 599 6.91 11.50 14.54
CA VAL A 599 7.79 12.31 13.70
C VAL A 599 7.61 11.93 12.24
N SER A 600 8.01 12.85 11.36
CA SER A 600 8.07 12.55 9.93
C SER A 600 9.21 11.59 9.60
N PHE A 601 8.93 10.58 8.77
CA PHE A 601 9.96 9.72 8.18
C PHE A 601 10.64 10.35 6.96
N GLU A 602 10.10 11.46 6.43
CA GLU A 602 10.52 12.06 5.15
C GLU A 602 12.01 12.40 5.14
N GLY A 603 12.54 12.97 6.22
CA GLY A 603 13.96 13.28 6.32
C GLY A 603 14.85 12.04 6.26
N ALA A 604 14.40 10.90 6.79
CA ALA A 604 15.10 9.63 6.70
C ALA A 604 15.01 9.04 5.28
N LEU A 605 13.85 9.12 4.62
CA LEU A 605 13.68 8.71 3.22
C LEU A 605 14.57 9.52 2.27
N GLN A 606 14.59 10.83 2.43
CA GLN A 606 15.45 11.75 1.68
C GLN A 606 16.94 11.39 1.87
N GLN A 607 17.34 11.09 3.11
CA GLN A 607 18.72 10.67 3.37
C GLN A 607 19.02 9.27 2.82
N ALA A 608 18.04 8.35 2.81
CA ALA A 608 18.18 7.02 2.21
C ALA A 608 18.45 7.12 0.70
N LEU A 609 17.73 7.99 -0.02
CA LEU A 609 17.97 8.22 -1.45
C LEU A 609 19.38 8.77 -1.73
N ARG A 610 19.86 9.71 -0.91
CA ARG A 610 21.23 10.25 -1.01
C ARG A 610 22.30 9.21 -0.68
N ASP A 611 22.08 8.42 0.37
CA ASP A 611 22.99 7.37 0.78
C ASP A 611 23.05 6.23 -0.22
N LEU A 612 21.90 5.83 -0.78
CA LEU A 612 21.83 4.83 -1.83
C LEU A 612 22.60 5.30 -3.07
N SER A 613 22.45 6.56 -3.46
CA SER A 613 23.23 7.16 -4.54
C SER A 613 24.72 7.14 -4.24
N ALA A 614 25.15 7.56 -3.05
CA ALA A 614 26.55 7.48 -2.63
C ALA A 614 27.08 6.03 -2.60
N TRP A 615 26.24 5.07 -2.22
CA TRP A 615 26.59 3.67 -2.18
C TRP A 615 26.79 3.10 -3.58
N VAL A 616 25.84 3.33 -4.48
CA VAL A 616 25.89 2.88 -5.88
C VAL A 616 27.03 3.56 -6.64
N GLU A 617 27.14 4.88 -6.56
CA GLU A 617 28.06 5.67 -7.40
C GLU A 617 29.50 5.68 -6.87
N LYS A 618 29.67 5.61 -5.54
CA LYS A 618 30.96 5.86 -4.88
C LYS A 618 31.39 4.73 -3.92
N GLY A 619 30.58 3.68 -3.77
CA GLY A 619 30.88 2.56 -2.88
C GLY A 619 30.72 2.86 -1.39
N VAL A 620 30.11 3.99 -1.02
CA VAL A 620 29.92 4.39 0.39
C VAL A 620 28.70 3.70 0.97
N LYS A 621 28.89 2.55 1.63
CA LYS A 621 27.81 1.75 2.22
C LYS A 621 27.20 2.43 3.46
N PRO A 622 25.86 2.53 3.56
CA PRO A 622 25.20 2.96 4.79
C PRO A 622 25.25 1.86 5.86
N THR A 623 25.17 2.25 7.14
CA THR A 623 24.95 1.31 8.24
C THR A 623 23.50 0.83 8.25
N SER A 624 23.23 -0.33 8.85
CA SER A 624 21.84 -0.74 9.17
C SER A 624 21.50 -0.38 10.61
N THR A 625 20.21 -0.30 10.93
CA THR A 625 19.76 -0.25 12.33
C THR A 625 19.99 -1.63 12.96
N GLN A 626 20.54 -1.65 14.17
CA GLN A 626 20.60 -2.86 15.00
C GLN A 626 19.27 -3.04 15.74
N TYR A 627 18.76 -4.27 15.78
CA TYR A 627 17.46 -4.56 16.39
C TYR A 627 17.36 -6.02 16.83
N GLN A 628 16.33 -6.32 17.61
CA GLN A 628 15.88 -7.68 17.93
C GLN A 628 14.38 -7.78 17.68
N VAL A 629 13.91 -8.96 17.28
CA VAL A 629 12.48 -9.27 17.22
C VAL A 629 12.11 -10.11 18.43
N VAL A 630 11.19 -9.62 19.26
CA VAL A 630 10.67 -10.31 20.44
C VAL A 630 9.15 -10.31 20.34
N ASP A 631 8.53 -11.49 20.30
CA ASP A 631 7.07 -11.64 20.17
C ASP A 631 6.45 -10.79 19.05
N THR A 632 7.08 -10.79 17.87
CA THR A 632 6.66 -10.01 16.68
C THR A 632 6.80 -8.49 16.85
N GLN A 633 7.46 -8.01 17.91
CA GLN A 633 7.81 -6.61 18.12
C GLN A 633 9.27 -6.36 17.77
N VAL A 634 9.55 -5.28 17.03
CA VAL A 634 10.92 -4.85 16.72
C VAL A 634 11.41 -3.91 17.82
N ILE A 635 12.48 -4.32 18.51
CA ILE A 635 13.11 -3.56 19.59
C ILE A 635 14.47 -3.06 19.13
N VAL A 636 14.68 -1.74 19.18
CA VAL A 636 15.95 -1.09 18.85
C VAL A 636 16.70 -0.66 20.13
N PRO A 637 18.05 -0.71 20.16
CA PRO A 637 18.84 -0.26 21.30
C PRO A 637 18.53 1.18 21.70
N ALA A 638 18.59 1.48 23.00
CA ALA A 638 18.35 2.84 23.50
C ALA A 638 19.53 3.79 23.24
N ASP A 639 20.74 3.28 23.04
CA ASP A 639 21.95 4.08 22.78
C ASP A 639 22.20 4.24 21.27
N ALA A 640 22.66 5.41 20.84
CA ALA A 640 22.87 5.71 19.41
C ALA A 640 24.05 4.94 18.79
N HIS A 641 25.09 4.63 19.57
CA HIS A 641 26.24 3.86 19.10
C HIS A 641 25.85 2.39 18.88
N GLU A 642 25.03 1.82 19.77
CA GLU A 642 24.48 0.48 19.61
C GLU A 642 23.38 0.40 18.52
N ARG A 643 22.47 1.38 18.48
CA ARG A 643 21.33 1.42 17.55
C ARG A 643 21.77 1.51 16.09
N GLN A 644 22.88 2.21 15.81
CA GLN A 644 23.34 2.47 14.44
C GLN A 644 22.21 3.09 13.58
N GLY A 645 22.13 2.75 12.29
CA GLY A 645 21.18 3.36 11.36
C GLY A 645 21.40 4.86 11.19
N ILE A 646 20.30 5.59 10.97
CA ILE A 646 20.33 7.01 10.60
C ILE A 646 19.70 7.96 11.64
N GLN A 647 18.87 7.45 12.54
CA GLN A 647 18.01 8.28 13.38
C GLN A 647 18.71 8.72 14.68
N PRO A 648 18.59 10.00 15.09
CA PRO A 648 19.09 10.43 16.39
C PRO A 648 18.29 9.79 17.54
N VAL A 649 18.93 9.62 18.69
CA VAL A 649 18.30 9.14 19.94
C VAL A 649 18.13 10.32 20.89
N VAL A 650 16.97 10.36 21.57
CA VAL A 650 16.66 11.37 22.58
C VAL A 650 16.36 10.71 23.92
N LEU A 651 17.22 10.92 24.91
CA LEU A 651 16.94 10.61 26.31
C LEU A 651 16.48 11.89 27.01
N LEU A 652 15.18 12.02 27.25
CA LEU A 652 14.58 13.15 27.98
C LEU A 652 14.27 12.75 29.41
N GLN A 653 14.50 13.66 30.36
CA GLN A 653 14.21 13.47 31.78
C GLN A 653 13.55 14.72 32.39
N ALA A 654 12.62 14.51 33.31
CA ALA A 654 12.04 15.52 34.20
C ALA A 654 12.49 15.23 35.65
N ASN A 655 13.11 16.22 36.30
CA ASN A 655 13.72 16.08 37.63
C ASN A 655 14.64 14.83 37.77
N GLY A 656 15.31 14.44 36.67
CA GLY A 656 16.25 13.31 36.62
C GLY A 656 15.63 11.94 36.34
N GLY A 657 14.31 11.85 36.11
CA GLY A 657 13.63 10.59 35.77
C GLY A 657 12.66 10.73 34.58
N GLU A 658 11.98 9.64 34.23
CA GLU A 658 10.94 9.63 33.19
C GLU A 658 9.60 10.20 33.67
N ARG A 659 9.48 10.42 34.99
CA ARG A 659 8.32 10.99 35.67
C ARG A 659 8.77 11.97 36.76
N ALA A 660 8.11 13.12 36.81
CA ALA A 660 8.22 14.06 37.93
C ALA A 660 6.83 14.32 38.53
N GLU A 661 6.77 14.54 39.84
CA GLU A 661 5.56 15.02 40.52
C GLU A 661 5.89 16.30 41.26
N VAL A 662 5.11 17.35 41.03
CA VAL A 662 5.35 18.70 41.56
C VAL A 662 4.04 19.38 41.92
N ALA A 663 4.07 20.42 42.75
CA ALA A 663 2.91 21.27 42.98
C ALA A 663 2.66 22.23 41.80
N ALA A 664 1.42 22.68 41.61
CA ALA A 664 1.15 23.76 40.65
C ALA A 664 2.02 25.01 40.93
N GLY A 665 2.70 25.51 39.90
CA GLY A 665 3.64 26.62 39.95
C GLY A 665 5.07 26.25 40.39
N GLU A 666 5.31 25.01 40.84
CA GLU A 666 6.66 24.54 41.15
C GLU A 666 7.44 24.26 39.84
N PRO A 667 8.67 24.78 39.69
CA PRO A 667 9.47 24.55 38.48
C PRO A 667 9.95 23.10 38.35
N VAL A 668 9.74 22.52 37.17
CA VAL A 668 10.31 21.22 36.75
C VAL A 668 11.58 21.46 35.97
N ARG A 669 12.66 20.76 36.31
CA ARG A 669 13.91 20.78 35.56
C ARG A 669 13.91 19.69 34.50
N PHE A 670 14.00 20.07 33.25
CA PHE A 670 14.17 19.17 32.12
C PHE A 670 15.63 19.07 31.73
N SER A 671 16.11 17.85 31.48
CA SER A 671 17.41 17.58 30.91
C SER A 671 17.29 16.55 29.81
N ALA A 672 17.98 16.79 28.69
CA ALA A 672 18.01 15.87 27.58
C ALA A 672 19.44 15.58 27.11
N ARG A 673 19.68 14.32 26.76
CA ARG A 673 20.87 13.88 26.03
C ARG A 673 20.43 13.43 24.64
N VAL A 674 21.00 14.07 23.62
CA VAL A 674 20.73 13.77 22.21
C VAL A 674 22.00 13.23 21.59
N GLU A 675 21.90 12.07 20.93
CA GLU A 675 23.04 11.41 20.31
C GLU A 675 22.69 10.94 18.90
N VAL A 676 23.55 11.23 17.95
CA VAL A 676 23.43 10.82 16.54
C VAL A 676 24.34 9.62 16.31
N PRO A 677 23.86 8.53 15.67
CA PRO A 677 24.69 7.37 15.36
C PRO A 677 25.98 7.76 14.61
N ALA A 678 27.02 6.94 14.73
CA ALA A 678 28.30 7.23 14.10
C ALA A 678 28.13 7.36 12.57
N GLY A 679 28.60 8.48 12.01
CA GLY A 679 28.44 8.79 10.60
C GLY A 679 27.05 9.30 10.19
N ALA A 680 26.01 9.21 11.04
CA ALA A 680 24.61 9.57 10.74
C ALA A 680 24.36 11.08 10.56
N GLY A 681 25.26 11.93 11.06
CA GLY A 681 25.20 13.38 10.88
C GLY A 681 25.40 14.14 12.20
N ARG A 682 24.74 15.29 12.30
CA ARG A 682 24.81 16.18 13.48
C ARG A 682 23.43 16.72 13.81
N VAL A 683 23.15 16.96 15.10
CA VAL A 683 21.94 17.63 15.56
C VAL A 683 21.96 19.06 15.04
N VAL A 684 20.89 19.47 14.35
CA VAL A 684 20.75 20.81 13.75
C VAL A 684 19.57 21.60 14.32
N ALA A 685 18.62 20.93 14.98
CA ALA A 685 17.52 21.59 15.66
C ALA A 685 17.02 20.76 16.84
N ALA A 686 16.47 21.45 17.83
CA ALA A 686 15.76 20.87 18.94
C ALA A 686 14.66 21.83 19.40
N GLU A 687 13.49 21.31 19.74
CA GLU A 687 12.28 22.08 20.04
C GLU A 687 11.54 21.46 21.23
N TRP A 688 11.24 22.27 22.23
CA TRP A 688 10.53 21.91 23.44
C TRP A 688 9.03 22.12 23.29
N ASP A 689 8.27 21.16 23.80
CA ASP A 689 6.86 21.27 24.07
C ASP A 689 6.57 20.70 25.46
N PHE A 690 6.54 21.58 26.48
CA PHE A 690 6.31 21.16 27.85
C PHE A 690 4.87 20.71 28.11
N GLU A 691 3.92 21.18 27.31
CA GLU A 691 2.50 20.87 27.47
C GLU A 691 2.11 19.56 26.75
N GLY A 692 2.90 19.13 25.76
CA GLY A 692 2.69 17.89 25.03
C GLY A 692 1.58 17.98 23.98
N LEU A 693 1.37 19.16 23.41
CA LEU A 693 0.30 19.45 22.44
C LEU A 693 0.73 19.26 20.98
N GLY A 694 2.04 19.07 20.75
CA GLY A 694 2.73 18.96 19.47
C GLY A 694 2.89 20.26 18.71
N SER A 695 2.78 21.41 19.38
CA SER A 695 2.96 22.73 18.78
C SER A 695 4.39 23.24 18.82
N TYR A 696 5.25 22.64 19.65
CA TYR A 696 6.69 22.94 19.76
C TYR A 696 7.02 24.45 19.83
N PRO A 697 6.46 25.19 20.80
CA PRO A 697 6.54 26.66 20.82
C PRO A 697 7.94 27.21 21.13
N GLN A 698 8.85 26.39 21.64
CA GLN A 698 10.14 26.86 22.13
C GLN A 698 11.30 26.11 21.48
N ALA A 699 12.06 26.79 20.62
CA ALA A 699 13.33 26.28 20.13
C ALA A 699 14.36 26.17 21.28
N ALA A 700 15.12 25.09 21.31
CA ALA A 700 16.30 24.95 22.13
C ALA A 700 17.51 25.57 21.41
N GLN A 701 18.36 26.26 22.17
CA GLN A 701 19.60 26.81 21.60
C GLN A 701 20.62 25.70 21.36
N ILE A 702 21.13 25.64 20.13
CA ILE A 702 22.25 24.78 19.73
C ILE A 702 23.30 25.70 19.11
N ASP A 703 24.42 25.92 19.80
CA ASP A 703 25.44 26.89 19.37
C ASP A 703 26.12 26.47 18.05
N ALA A 704 26.30 25.15 17.87
CA ALA A 704 26.83 24.59 16.64
C ALA A 704 26.32 23.16 16.43
N PRO A 705 26.16 22.69 15.18
CA PRO A 705 25.81 21.31 14.88
C PRO A 705 26.84 20.33 15.45
N GLN A 706 26.38 19.38 16.27
CA GLN A 706 27.22 18.39 16.97
C GLN A 706 26.56 17.01 16.92
N SER A 707 27.36 15.93 17.01
CA SER A 707 26.85 14.56 17.07
C SER A 707 26.27 14.18 18.43
N ARG A 708 26.63 14.92 19.48
CA ARG A 708 26.09 14.78 20.84
C ARG A 708 25.77 16.16 21.39
N VAL A 709 24.56 16.34 21.91
CA VAL A 709 24.11 17.61 22.51
C VAL A 709 23.49 17.31 23.87
N GLN A 710 23.81 18.16 24.85
CA GLN A 710 23.10 18.20 26.14
C GLN A 710 22.24 19.45 26.17
N LEU A 711 20.96 19.29 26.50
CA LEU A 711 20.01 20.38 26.58
C LEU A 711 19.38 20.40 27.97
N SER A 712 19.05 21.59 28.45
CA SER A 712 18.30 21.75 29.69
C SER A 712 17.32 22.91 29.58
N ALA A 713 16.19 22.77 30.23
CA ALA A 713 15.19 23.82 30.35
C ALA A 713 14.47 23.70 31.70
N THR A 714 13.75 24.75 32.07
CA THR A 714 12.89 24.75 33.25
C THR A 714 11.52 25.26 32.84
N HIS A 715 10.46 24.59 33.30
CA HIS A 715 9.08 25.01 33.05
C HIS A 715 8.25 24.80 34.31
N ALA A 716 7.28 25.67 34.56
CA ALA A 716 6.37 25.58 35.69
C ALA A 716 4.92 25.54 35.18
N TYR A 717 4.16 24.55 35.64
CA TYR A 717 2.79 24.33 35.20
C TYR A 717 1.81 25.04 36.12
N ALA A 718 0.95 25.88 35.56
CA ALA A 718 0.02 26.68 36.35
C ALA A 718 -1.19 25.90 36.87
N LYS A 719 -1.54 24.77 36.25
CA LYS A 719 -2.75 24.00 36.55
C LYS A 719 -2.39 22.57 36.95
N PRO A 720 -3.10 21.98 37.92
CA PRO A 720 -3.01 20.54 38.18
C PRO A 720 -3.40 19.72 36.94
N GLY A 721 -2.76 18.56 36.78
CA GLY A 721 -2.97 17.67 35.65
C GLY A 721 -1.78 16.78 35.35
N THR A 722 -1.96 15.87 34.40
CA THR A 722 -0.87 15.06 33.84
C THR A 722 -0.47 15.64 32.50
N TYR A 723 0.81 15.97 32.36
CA TYR A 723 1.41 16.51 31.15
C TYR A 723 2.45 15.53 30.61
N PHE A 724 2.56 15.45 29.29
CA PHE A 724 3.59 14.66 28.62
C PHE A 724 4.52 15.58 27.85
N ALA A 725 5.52 16.12 28.53
CA ALA A 725 6.50 17.01 27.92
C ALA A 725 7.30 16.28 26.84
N VAL A 726 7.51 16.94 25.71
CA VAL A 726 8.17 16.40 24.52
C VAL A 726 9.34 17.28 24.12
N LEU A 727 10.43 16.64 23.71
CA LEU A 727 11.53 17.27 22.99
C LEU A 727 11.63 16.62 21.61
N ARG A 728 11.42 17.41 20.55
CA ARG A 728 11.72 16.98 19.18
C ARG A 728 13.12 17.42 18.81
N VAL A 729 13.85 16.54 18.14
CA VAL A 729 15.18 16.85 17.60
C VAL A 729 15.22 16.51 16.13
N ALA A 730 16.07 17.22 15.39
CA ALA A 730 16.40 16.88 14.01
C ALA A 730 17.92 16.81 13.85
N SER A 731 18.42 15.74 13.23
CA SER A 731 19.79 15.65 12.74
C SER A 731 19.85 15.71 11.22
N GLN A 732 20.96 16.19 10.68
CA GLN A 732 21.21 16.31 9.25
C GLN A 732 22.65 15.85 8.96
N ARG A 733 22.86 15.12 7.85
CA ARG A 733 24.12 14.42 7.52
C ARG A 733 25.35 15.35 7.52
N GLN A 734 25.26 16.51 6.90
CA GLN A 734 26.32 17.51 6.80
C GLN A 734 26.31 18.51 7.97
N GLY A 735 25.30 18.46 8.83
CA GLY A 735 25.08 19.45 9.88
C GLY A 735 24.60 20.80 9.35
N ASP A 736 23.98 20.84 8.17
CA ASP A 736 23.38 22.06 7.65
C ASP A 736 22.03 22.30 8.34
N ALA A 737 21.93 23.38 9.12
CA ALA A 737 20.71 23.74 9.83
C ALA A 737 19.72 24.55 8.98
N GLN A 738 20.14 25.05 7.82
CA GLN A 738 19.32 25.89 6.95
C GLN A 738 18.59 25.06 5.89
N THR A 739 19.12 23.90 5.51
CA THR A 739 18.44 23.02 4.55
C THR A 739 17.14 22.46 5.15
N PRO A 740 16.03 22.46 4.38
CA PRO A 740 14.82 21.76 4.79
C PRO A 740 14.93 20.24 4.62
N PHE A 741 15.96 19.75 3.90
CA PHE A 741 16.05 18.37 3.44
C PHE A 741 16.97 17.49 4.30
N GLY A 742 16.70 16.19 4.31
CA GLY A 742 17.48 15.18 5.04
C GLY A 742 17.47 15.41 6.55
N ARG A 743 16.41 16.05 7.08
CA ARG A 743 16.24 16.34 8.51
C ARG A 743 15.59 15.16 9.20
N VAL A 744 16.42 14.25 9.70
CA VAL A 744 15.99 13.02 10.35
C VAL A 744 15.55 13.33 11.78
N GLN A 745 14.28 13.09 12.07
CA GLN A 745 13.66 13.48 13.34
C GLN A 745 13.57 12.32 14.33
N ASN A 746 13.55 12.66 15.61
CA ASN A 746 13.08 11.79 16.69
C ASN A 746 12.53 12.64 17.84
N ILE A 747 11.82 12.02 18.77
CA ILE A 747 11.31 12.67 19.99
C ILE A 747 11.74 11.92 21.24
N GLY A 748 11.84 12.65 22.35
CA GLY A 748 11.82 12.10 23.71
C GLY A 748 10.58 12.62 24.45
N ARG A 749 9.97 11.79 25.29
CA ARG A 749 8.74 12.12 26.05
C ARG A 749 8.91 11.78 27.52
N VAL A 750 8.40 12.61 28.42
CA VAL A 750 8.41 12.37 29.88
C VAL A 750 7.10 12.81 30.52
N ARG A 751 6.72 12.19 31.64
CA ARG A 751 5.49 12.51 32.38
C ARG A 751 5.76 13.55 33.47
N VAL A 752 4.88 14.53 33.58
CA VAL A 752 4.84 15.45 34.73
C VAL A 752 3.44 15.40 35.33
N VAL A 753 3.36 15.04 36.61
CA VAL A 753 2.10 15.07 37.38
C VAL A 753 2.13 16.31 38.26
N VAL A 754 1.21 17.23 38.00
CA VAL A 754 1.08 18.49 38.74
C VAL A 754 -0.10 18.32 39.70
N ARG A 755 0.18 18.45 40.99
CA ARG A 755 -0.80 18.28 42.08
C ARG A 755 -1.48 19.58 42.47
#